data_AF-A0A3V3AY93-F1
#
_entry.id   AF-A0A3V3AY93-F1
#
_cell.length_a   1.000
_cell.length_b   1.000
_cell.length_c   1.000
_cell.angle_alpha   90.00
_cell.angle_beta   90.00
_cell.angle_gamma   90.00
#
_symmetry.space_group_name_H-M   'P 1'
#
loop_
_entity.id
_entity.type
_entity.pdbx_description
1 polymer ?
#
loop_
_entity_poly.entity_id
_entity_poly.type
_entity_poly.pdbx_seq_one_letter_code
_entity_poly.pdbx_strand_id
1 'polypeptide(L)'
;MLKDNQKHNESVAPNSAFLSELQRALPEFFTADRYNEQGELIAKGGFDLAKFERALKARNIDELTSGYQIDFIGKDYAKKQAGEKSVTVIVPDVEHNTLAENKNSHNLFLTGDNLDVLRHLQNNYADTVDMIYIDPPYNTGSDGFVYPDHFEYSDRALQDMFGLNDTELARLKSIQGKSTHSAWLSFMYPRLFLARKLLKDTGFIFISIDDNEYANLKLMMDEIFGEGGFVTNVMWKRKKEISNDSDNVSIQGEYILVYAKTGQGALRLEPLSKEYIQKSYKEPTEQFPEGKWRPVPLTVSKGLSGGGYTYKITTPNGTVHERLWAYPEASYQKLVADNLVYFGKDNGGIPQRVMYAHHSKGQPTTNYWDNVASNKEGKKEILDLFGDNVFDTPKPTALLKKIIKLAIDKDGVVLDFFAGSGTTAHAVMALNEEDGGQRTFILCTIDQALSNNTIAKKAGYNTIDEISRERITRVAAKIRANNPTTNSDLGFKHYRFATPTQQTLDDLDSFDIATGHFINTSGQLAAFTESGFTDMINPFSARGLGVPGGASGEETLLTTWLVADGYKMDIDVQTIYFSGYCARYVDNTRLYLIDERWGTEQTRDLLNHIGTHQLPVQTIVIYGYSFDLESIRELEIGLKQLDQKVNLVKRY
;
A
#
# COMPACT_ATOMS: atom_id res chain seq x y z
N MET A 1 -1.13 2.04 24.63
CA MET A 1 -1.24 1.65 23.20
C MET A 1 -0.74 0.23 22.95
N LEU A 2 0.55 -0.10 23.12
CA LEU A 2 1.07 -1.43 22.76
C LEU A 2 0.42 -2.55 23.58
N LYS A 3 0.26 -2.35 24.90
CA LYS A 3 -0.45 -3.27 25.78
C LYS A 3 -1.92 -3.43 25.39
N ASP A 4 -2.57 -2.34 24.99
CA ASP A 4 -3.96 -2.39 24.51
C ASP A 4 -4.06 -3.18 23.20
N ASN A 5 -3.05 -3.05 22.33
CA ASN A 5 -2.95 -3.84 21.10
C ASN A 5 -2.69 -5.32 21.41
N GLN A 6 -1.80 -5.65 22.36
CA GLN A 6 -1.56 -7.04 22.80
C GLN A 6 -2.85 -7.66 23.38
N LYS A 7 -3.51 -6.99 24.32
CA LYS A 7 -4.80 -7.42 24.89
C LYS A 7 -5.88 -7.57 23.82
N HIS A 8 -5.90 -6.66 22.84
CA HIS A 8 -6.80 -6.78 21.70
C HIS A 8 -6.49 -8.05 20.90
N ASN A 9 -5.22 -8.30 20.57
CA ASN A 9 -4.77 -9.43 19.76
C ASN A 9 -5.07 -10.78 20.41
N GLU A 10 -5.07 -10.87 21.75
CA GLU A 10 -5.51 -12.05 22.50
C GLU A 10 -7.00 -12.40 22.24
N SER A 11 -7.83 -11.38 21.99
CA SER A 11 -9.26 -11.55 21.69
C SER A 11 -9.56 -11.74 20.20
N VAL A 12 -8.57 -11.57 19.32
CA VAL A 12 -8.75 -11.69 17.87
C VAL A 12 -8.91 -13.16 17.49
N ALA A 13 -10.06 -13.47 16.88
CA ALA A 13 -10.38 -14.74 16.25
C ALA A 13 -10.20 -14.67 14.71
N PRO A 14 -10.11 -15.81 13.99
CA PRO A 14 -9.92 -15.84 12.52
C PRO A 14 -10.90 -14.97 11.72
N ASN A 15 -12.16 -14.91 12.15
CA ASN A 15 -13.19 -14.14 11.46
C ASN A 15 -13.31 -12.67 11.95
N SER A 16 -12.46 -12.21 12.88
CA SER A 16 -12.60 -10.88 13.49
C SER A 16 -12.43 -9.74 12.48
N ALA A 17 -11.47 -9.87 11.56
CA ALA A 17 -11.25 -8.90 10.49
C ALA A 17 -12.49 -8.81 9.58
N PHE A 18 -13.01 -9.97 9.16
CA PHE A 18 -14.22 -10.07 8.33
C PHE A 18 -15.45 -9.48 9.02
N LEU A 19 -15.69 -9.81 10.29
CA LEU A 19 -16.82 -9.28 11.05
C LEU A 19 -16.74 -7.77 11.22
N SER A 20 -15.54 -7.22 11.45
CA SER A 20 -15.32 -5.78 11.55
C SER A 20 -15.63 -5.07 10.23
N GLU A 21 -15.24 -5.66 9.09
CA GLU A 21 -15.60 -5.13 7.76
C GLU A 21 -17.11 -5.19 7.52
N LEU A 22 -17.74 -6.32 7.84
CA LEU A 22 -19.17 -6.52 7.67
C LEU A 22 -19.98 -5.51 8.50
N GLN A 23 -19.58 -5.27 9.75
CA GLN A 23 -20.21 -4.29 10.63
C GLN A 23 -20.05 -2.85 10.13
N ARG A 24 -18.87 -2.50 9.59
CA ARG A 24 -18.63 -1.18 8.99
C ARG A 24 -19.45 -0.97 7.72
N ALA A 25 -19.52 -1.99 6.86
CA ALA A 25 -20.18 -1.90 5.56
C ALA A 25 -21.71 -1.97 5.67
N LEU A 26 -22.24 -2.77 6.59
CA LEU A 26 -23.66 -3.05 6.72
C LEU A 26 -24.14 -2.99 8.18
N PRO A 27 -24.00 -1.83 8.86
CA PRO A 27 -24.30 -1.69 10.28
C PRO A 27 -25.77 -1.98 10.63
N GLU A 28 -26.69 -1.84 9.69
CA GLU A 28 -28.12 -2.08 9.89
C GLU A 28 -28.46 -3.54 10.19
N PHE A 29 -27.58 -4.50 9.88
CA PHE A 29 -27.79 -5.92 10.20
C PHE A 29 -27.16 -6.34 11.53
N PHE A 30 -26.64 -5.39 12.31
CA PHE A 30 -26.11 -5.67 13.64
C PHE A 30 -27.05 -5.13 14.72
N THR A 31 -27.29 -5.91 15.76
CA THR A 31 -27.99 -5.45 16.96
C THR A 31 -27.04 -4.73 17.90
N ALA A 32 -27.54 -3.78 18.69
CA ALA A 32 -26.72 -3.06 19.65
C ALA A 32 -26.37 -3.93 20.86
N ASP A 33 -25.19 -3.68 21.42
CA ASP A 33 -24.80 -4.14 22.75
C ASP A 33 -25.81 -3.66 23.79
N ARG A 34 -26.16 -4.52 24.74
CA ARG A 34 -27.05 -4.21 25.86
C ARG A 34 -26.24 -4.14 27.13
N TYR A 35 -26.34 -3.02 27.84
CA TYR A 35 -25.68 -2.77 29.11
C TYR A 35 -26.70 -2.69 30.24
N ASN A 36 -26.28 -3.02 31.47
CA ASN A 36 -27.09 -2.80 32.67
C ASN A 36 -27.02 -1.33 33.11
N GLU A 37 -27.79 -1.00 34.15
CA GLU A 37 -27.80 0.35 34.74
C GLU A 37 -26.44 0.76 35.31
N GLN A 38 -25.55 -0.20 35.58
CA GLN A 38 -24.17 0.01 36.02
C GLN A 38 -23.16 0.13 34.86
N GLY A 39 -23.60 0.02 33.60
CA GLY A 39 -22.74 0.12 32.41
C GLY A 39 -21.99 -1.17 32.05
N GLU A 40 -22.31 -2.30 32.67
CA GLU A 40 -21.73 -3.61 32.36
C GLU A 40 -22.48 -4.27 31.20
N LEU A 41 -21.74 -4.89 30.27
CA LEU A 41 -22.30 -5.56 29.10
C LEU A 41 -23.09 -6.81 29.52
N ILE A 42 -24.42 -6.77 29.33
CA ILE A 42 -25.32 -7.91 29.58
C ILE A 42 -25.35 -8.84 28.36
N ALA A 43 -25.39 -8.27 27.16
CA ALA A 43 -25.46 -9.03 25.92
C ALA A 43 -24.76 -8.29 24.79
N LYS A 44 -23.85 -8.97 24.11
CA LYS A 44 -23.20 -8.45 22.91
C LYS A 44 -24.18 -8.46 21.74
N GLY A 45 -24.14 -7.40 20.94
CA GLY A 45 -24.80 -7.30 19.66
C GLY A 45 -24.39 -8.44 18.73
N GLY A 46 -25.34 -8.91 17.93
CA GLY A 46 -25.15 -10.01 16.98
C GLY A 46 -25.57 -9.62 15.56
N PHE A 47 -25.13 -10.41 14.58
CA PHE A 47 -25.55 -10.27 13.19
C PHE A 47 -26.95 -10.88 12.99
N ASP A 48 -27.91 -10.06 12.56
CA ASP A 48 -29.27 -10.48 12.21
C ASP A 48 -29.28 -11.09 10.79
N LEU A 49 -28.88 -12.35 10.71
CA LEU A 49 -28.84 -13.12 9.47
C LEU A 49 -30.22 -13.18 8.79
N ALA A 50 -31.31 -13.29 9.56
CA ALA A 50 -32.66 -13.35 9.02
C ALA A 50 -33.09 -12.02 8.37
N LYS A 51 -32.65 -10.88 8.92
CA LYS A 51 -32.83 -9.57 8.27
C LYS A 51 -31.99 -9.47 7.00
N PHE A 52 -30.75 -9.96 7.03
CA PHE A 52 -29.86 -9.96 5.85
C PHE A 52 -30.43 -10.80 4.70
N GLU A 53 -30.82 -12.05 4.96
CA GLU A 53 -31.43 -12.94 3.97
C GLU A 53 -32.72 -12.35 3.38
N ARG A 54 -33.58 -11.74 4.21
CA ARG A 54 -34.80 -11.06 3.74
C ARG A 54 -34.48 -9.88 2.80
N ALA A 55 -33.44 -9.11 3.09
CA ALA A 55 -33.02 -7.99 2.25
C ALA A 55 -32.48 -8.47 0.88
N LEU A 56 -31.78 -9.61 0.84
CA LEU A 56 -31.28 -10.20 -0.41
C LEU A 56 -32.42 -10.76 -1.29
N LYS A 57 -33.39 -11.44 -0.69
CA LYS A 57 -34.56 -12.01 -1.42
C LYS A 57 -35.39 -10.95 -2.16
N ALA A 58 -35.40 -9.71 -1.68
CA ALA A 58 -36.10 -8.62 -2.33
C ALA A 58 -35.53 -8.23 -3.72
N ARG A 59 -34.31 -8.69 -4.06
CA ARG A 59 -33.63 -8.36 -5.33
C ARG A 59 -33.37 -9.55 -6.26
N ASN A 60 -34.01 -10.71 -6.05
CA ASN A 60 -33.78 -11.94 -6.84
C ASN A 60 -32.28 -12.28 -6.98
N ILE A 61 -31.53 -12.21 -5.88
CA ILE A 61 -30.14 -12.70 -5.87
C ILE A 61 -30.22 -14.21 -5.63
N ASP A 62 -29.84 -15.00 -6.63
CA ASP A 62 -29.78 -16.46 -6.54
C ASP A 62 -28.67 -16.89 -5.55
N GLU A 63 -29.01 -17.78 -4.62
CA GLU A 63 -28.05 -18.37 -3.70
C GLU A 63 -27.24 -19.47 -4.41
N LEU A 64 -25.91 -19.41 -4.31
CA LEU A 64 -25.05 -20.51 -4.77
C LEU A 64 -25.14 -21.66 -3.76
N THR A 65 -25.73 -22.78 -4.16
CA THR A 65 -25.87 -23.98 -3.31
C THR A 65 -24.60 -24.83 -3.22
N SER A 66 -23.56 -24.50 -4.00
CA SER A 66 -22.27 -25.19 -4.01
C SER A 66 -21.20 -24.28 -4.61
N GLY A 67 -19.97 -24.31 -4.06
CA GLY A 67 -18.84 -23.52 -4.55
C GLY A 67 -17.49 -24.17 -4.23
N TYR A 68 -16.44 -23.70 -4.90
CA TYR A 68 -15.06 -24.10 -4.64
C TYR A 68 -14.44 -23.20 -3.57
N GLN A 69 -13.67 -23.79 -2.65
CA GLN A 69 -12.90 -23.06 -1.64
C GLN A 69 -11.47 -23.60 -1.64
N ILE A 70 -10.49 -22.69 -1.68
CA ILE A 70 -9.10 -23.05 -1.40
C ILE A 70 -8.94 -23.27 0.11
N ASP A 71 -8.27 -24.36 0.49
CA ASP A 71 -7.94 -24.64 1.89
C ASP A 71 -6.47 -25.03 2.03
N PHE A 72 -5.83 -24.66 3.14
CA PHE A 72 -4.42 -24.90 3.40
C PHE A 72 -4.10 -24.87 4.89
N ILE A 73 -3.02 -25.56 5.28
CA ILE A 73 -2.55 -25.57 6.67
C ILE A 73 -2.11 -24.16 7.06
N GLY A 74 -2.68 -23.62 8.16
CA GLY A 74 -2.37 -22.27 8.62
C GLY A 74 -3.35 -21.19 8.14
N LYS A 75 -4.38 -21.53 7.36
CA LYS A 75 -5.36 -20.57 6.86
C LYS A 75 -6.05 -19.76 7.97
N ASP A 76 -6.52 -20.43 9.03
CA ASP A 76 -7.17 -19.73 10.15
C ASP A 76 -6.20 -18.86 10.96
N TYR A 77 -4.94 -19.30 11.09
CA TYR A 77 -3.88 -18.50 11.70
C TYR A 77 -3.60 -17.23 10.87
N ALA A 78 -3.49 -17.36 9.55
CA ALA A 78 -3.29 -16.25 8.62
C ALA A 78 -4.48 -15.26 8.65
N LYS A 79 -5.71 -15.76 8.77
CA LYS A 79 -6.91 -14.95 8.96
C LYS A 79 -6.91 -14.20 10.30
N LYS A 80 -6.47 -14.84 11.37
CA LYS A 80 -6.27 -14.21 12.69
C LYS A 80 -5.27 -13.06 12.58
N GLN A 81 -4.11 -13.29 11.97
CA GLN A 81 -3.06 -12.27 11.79
C GLN A 81 -3.55 -11.02 11.05
N ALA A 82 -4.49 -11.18 10.11
CA ALA A 82 -5.10 -10.05 9.39
C ALA A 82 -6.00 -9.17 10.27
N GLY A 83 -6.50 -9.70 11.40
CA GLY A 83 -7.31 -8.97 12.39
C GLY A 83 -6.52 -8.37 13.55
N GLU A 84 -5.23 -8.69 13.66
CA GLU A 84 -4.37 -8.20 14.74
C GLU A 84 -3.90 -6.76 14.49
N LYS A 85 -3.65 -6.04 15.58
CA LYS A 85 -2.99 -4.74 15.59
C LYS A 85 -1.48 -4.91 15.74
N SER A 86 -0.73 -3.92 15.25
CA SER A 86 0.72 -3.91 15.36
C SER A 86 1.18 -3.78 16.81
N VAL A 87 2.27 -4.48 17.13
CA VAL A 87 3.00 -4.39 18.41
C VAL A 87 4.34 -3.66 18.27
N THR A 88 4.56 -3.00 17.14
CA THR A 88 5.75 -2.19 16.86
C THR A 88 5.49 -0.69 17.08
N VAL A 89 6.56 0.06 17.30
CA VAL A 89 6.57 1.54 17.28
C VAL A 89 7.21 2.04 15.99
N ILE A 90 6.91 3.29 15.64
CA ILE A 90 7.38 3.95 14.42
C ILE A 90 8.50 4.93 14.79
N VAL A 91 9.72 4.62 14.39
CA VAL A 91 10.93 5.39 14.69
C VAL A 91 11.30 6.23 13.46
N PRO A 92 11.15 7.56 13.48
CA PRO A 92 11.60 8.39 12.37
C PRO A 92 13.12 8.39 12.24
N ASP A 93 13.65 8.36 11.02
CA ASP A 93 15.07 8.62 10.78
C ASP A 93 15.31 10.13 10.76
N VAL A 94 15.45 10.76 11.93
CA VAL A 94 15.59 12.21 12.09
C VAL A 94 16.79 12.74 11.31
N GLU A 95 17.92 12.02 11.34
CA GLU A 95 19.12 12.38 10.60
C GLU A 95 18.85 12.46 9.10
N HIS A 96 18.15 11.48 8.53
CA HIS A 96 17.78 11.48 7.12
C HIS A 96 16.66 12.48 6.77
N ASN A 97 15.63 12.55 7.62
CA ASN A 97 14.40 13.29 7.35
C ASN A 97 14.59 14.80 7.46
N THR A 98 15.61 15.26 8.19
CA THR A 98 15.92 16.69 8.35
C THR A 98 16.81 17.25 7.23
N LEU A 99 17.37 16.39 6.36
CA LEU A 99 18.15 16.81 5.19
C LEU A 99 17.29 17.70 4.27
N ALA A 100 17.91 18.70 3.65
CA ALA A 100 17.21 19.72 2.87
C ALA A 100 16.43 19.12 1.68
N GLU A 101 16.95 18.06 1.09
CA GLU A 101 16.34 17.29 0.02
C GLU A 101 15.15 16.42 0.45
N ASN A 102 15.02 16.09 1.74
CA ASN A 102 14.05 15.10 2.26
C ASN A 102 12.96 15.71 3.14
N LYS A 103 13.24 16.82 3.83
CA LYS A 103 12.35 17.43 4.84
C LYS A 103 10.92 17.68 4.36
N ASN A 104 10.77 18.04 3.09
CA ASN A 104 9.49 18.37 2.46
C ASN A 104 9.01 17.27 1.50
N SER A 105 9.65 16.10 1.51
CA SER A 105 9.26 15.01 0.62
C SER A 105 7.98 14.35 1.10
N HIS A 106 7.14 13.99 0.14
CA HIS A 106 5.92 13.19 0.34
C HIS A 106 6.16 11.70 0.05
N ASN A 107 7.33 11.35 -0.46
CA ASN A 107 7.71 9.96 -0.66
C ASN A 107 8.12 9.32 0.66
N LEU A 108 7.72 8.07 0.88
CA LEU A 108 8.00 7.33 2.11
C LEU A 108 8.82 6.08 1.81
N PHE A 109 9.85 5.87 2.63
CA PHE A 109 10.58 4.62 2.73
C PHE A 109 10.41 4.05 4.14
N LEU A 110 9.93 2.82 4.23
CA LEU A 110 9.57 2.16 5.47
C LEU A 110 10.46 0.91 5.62
N THR A 111 11.13 0.79 6.76
CA THR A 111 12.00 -0.35 7.06
C THR A 111 11.41 -1.17 8.19
N GLY A 112 11.13 -2.46 7.93
CA GLY A 112 10.59 -3.39 8.91
C GLY A 112 9.80 -4.52 8.25
N ASP A 113 9.18 -5.39 9.06
CA ASP A 113 8.26 -6.40 8.53
C ASP A 113 7.04 -5.74 7.92
N ASN A 114 6.77 -6.08 6.65
CA ASN A 114 5.71 -5.45 5.89
C ASN A 114 4.29 -5.74 6.44
N LEU A 115 4.07 -6.81 7.22
CA LEU A 115 2.79 -7.05 7.87
C LEU A 115 2.51 -5.98 8.95
N ASP A 116 3.50 -5.68 9.80
CA ASP A 116 3.35 -4.63 10.82
C ASP A 116 3.27 -3.24 10.21
N VAL A 117 4.03 -2.99 9.14
CA VAL A 117 3.88 -1.74 8.37
C VAL A 117 2.46 -1.62 7.83
N LEU A 118 1.94 -2.65 7.16
CA LEU A 118 0.57 -2.64 6.62
C LEU A 118 -0.48 -2.44 7.71
N ARG A 119 -0.29 -3.00 8.91
CA ARG A 119 -1.16 -2.80 10.09
C ARG A 119 -1.18 -1.33 10.54
N HIS A 120 -0.02 -0.67 10.61
CA HIS A 120 0.07 0.76 10.95
C HIS A 120 -0.60 1.64 9.89
N LEU A 121 -0.41 1.33 8.61
CA LEU A 121 -0.98 2.10 7.50
C LEU A 121 -2.53 2.03 7.43
N GLN A 122 -3.18 1.10 8.14
CA GLN A 122 -4.64 0.95 8.11
C GLN A 122 -5.39 2.20 8.60
N ASN A 123 -4.79 2.99 9.51
CA ASN A 123 -5.49 4.11 10.14
C ASN A 123 -5.48 5.38 9.28
N ASN A 124 -4.45 5.58 8.46
CA ASN A 124 -4.17 6.84 7.76
C ASN A 124 -4.08 6.71 6.23
N TYR A 125 -3.91 5.50 5.69
CA TYR A 125 -3.83 5.25 4.25
C TYR A 125 -4.94 4.33 3.70
N ALA A 126 -5.94 3.96 4.51
CA ALA A 126 -7.11 3.25 4.02
C ALA A 126 -7.78 4.00 2.86
N ASP A 127 -8.08 3.30 1.77
CA ASP A 127 -8.70 3.85 0.56
C ASP A 127 -7.93 5.02 -0.10
N THR A 128 -6.60 5.13 0.11
CA THR A 128 -5.78 6.23 -0.44
C THR A 128 -4.82 5.82 -1.56
N VAL A 129 -4.49 4.54 -1.70
CA VAL A 129 -3.48 4.04 -2.64
C VAL A 129 -4.09 3.80 -4.02
N ASP A 130 -3.49 4.36 -5.07
CA ASP A 130 -3.97 4.19 -6.45
C ASP A 130 -3.48 2.88 -7.09
N MET A 131 -2.22 2.53 -6.79
CA MET A 131 -1.57 1.34 -7.35
C MET A 131 -0.74 0.64 -6.29
N ILE A 132 -0.85 -0.68 -6.25
CA ILE A 132 0.11 -1.54 -5.55
C ILE A 132 0.90 -2.32 -6.58
N TYR A 133 2.22 -2.33 -6.46
CA TYR A 133 3.08 -3.31 -7.12
C TYR A 133 3.86 -4.08 -6.08
N ILE A 134 3.93 -5.40 -6.21
CA ILE A 134 4.79 -6.22 -5.36
C ILE A 134 5.50 -7.31 -6.17
N ASP A 135 6.71 -7.62 -5.74
CA ASP A 135 7.54 -8.73 -6.22
C ASP A 135 7.87 -9.66 -5.04
N PRO A 136 6.89 -10.44 -4.55
CA PRO A 136 7.08 -11.33 -3.40
C PRO A 136 8.09 -12.45 -3.72
N PRO A 137 8.60 -13.17 -2.71
CA PRO A 137 9.38 -14.39 -2.95
C PRO A 137 8.57 -15.40 -3.77
N TYR A 138 9.19 -16.06 -4.74
CA TYR A 138 8.49 -16.96 -5.68
C TYR A 138 8.39 -18.40 -5.18
N ASN A 139 9.05 -18.74 -4.07
CA ASN A 139 9.09 -20.08 -3.50
C ASN A 139 9.71 -21.12 -4.45
N THR A 140 10.81 -20.76 -5.11
CA THR A 140 11.45 -21.62 -6.12
C THR A 140 12.26 -22.78 -5.52
N GLY A 141 12.43 -22.80 -4.19
CA GLY A 141 13.32 -23.71 -3.46
C GLY A 141 14.81 -23.32 -3.54
N SER A 142 15.16 -22.32 -4.36
CA SER A 142 16.53 -21.79 -4.52
C SER A 142 16.67 -20.32 -4.16
N ASP A 143 15.55 -19.62 -3.99
CA ASP A 143 15.46 -18.22 -3.55
C ASP A 143 15.68 -18.06 -2.04
N GLY A 144 15.83 -19.18 -1.31
CA GLY A 144 16.05 -19.18 0.14
C GLY A 144 14.83 -18.76 0.95
N PHE A 145 13.65 -18.68 0.34
CA PHE A 145 12.43 -18.34 1.07
C PHE A 145 12.12 -19.43 2.09
N VAL A 146 11.92 -19.00 3.34
CA VAL A 146 11.51 -19.84 4.45
C VAL A 146 10.45 -19.03 5.21
N TYR A 147 9.33 -19.66 5.56
CA TYR A 147 8.31 -19.01 6.37
C TYR A 147 8.94 -18.52 7.69
N PRO A 148 9.11 -17.20 7.85
CA PRO A 148 9.97 -16.65 8.89
C PRO A 148 9.24 -16.58 10.24
N ASP A 149 7.91 -16.65 10.24
CA ASP A 149 7.13 -16.50 11.45
C ASP A 149 7.28 -17.75 12.34
N HIS A 150 7.77 -17.49 13.55
CA HIS A 150 7.49 -18.35 14.69
C HIS A 150 6.08 -18.01 15.19
N PHE A 151 5.33 -19.02 15.62
CA PHE A 151 4.04 -18.77 16.26
C PHE A 151 4.32 -18.00 17.55
N GLU A 152 3.73 -16.82 17.66
CA GLU A 152 3.86 -15.94 18.83
C GLU A 152 3.14 -16.51 20.06
N TYR A 153 2.28 -17.51 19.85
CA TYR A 153 1.44 -18.12 20.86
C TYR A 153 1.96 -19.48 21.30
N SER A 154 1.79 -19.77 22.60
CA SER A 154 2.07 -21.09 23.15
C SER A 154 1.20 -22.18 22.51
N ASP A 155 1.67 -23.43 22.54
CA ASP A 155 0.95 -24.59 22.01
C ASP A 155 -0.47 -24.71 22.57
N ARG A 156 -0.62 -24.52 23.88
CA ARG A 156 -1.94 -24.52 24.55
C ARG A 156 -2.83 -23.39 24.05
N ALA A 157 -2.28 -22.19 23.89
CA ALA A 157 -3.04 -21.06 23.37
C ALA A 157 -3.51 -21.31 21.93
N LEU A 158 -2.67 -21.87 21.06
CA LEU A 158 -3.05 -22.25 19.70
C LEU A 158 -4.16 -23.32 19.70
N GLN A 159 -4.05 -24.34 20.56
CA GLN A 159 -5.09 -25.38 20.69
C GLN A 159 -6.42 -24.79 21.16
N ASP A 160 -6.41 -23.96 22.19
CA ASP A 160 -7.62 -23.31 22.72
C ASP A 160 -8.23 -22.34 21.68
N MET A 161 -7.42 -21.59 20.95
CA MET A 161 -7.87 -20.61 19.95
C MET A 161 -8.53 -21.23 18.73
N PHE A 162 -7.95 -22.32 18.21
CA PHE A 162 -8.38 -22.93 16.96
C PHE A 162 -9.11 -24.27 17.16
N GLY A 163 -9.29 -24.71 18.41
CA GLY A 163 -9.91 -25.99 18.75
C GLY A 163 -9.11 -27.20 18.27
N LEU A 164 -7.78 -27.08 18.21
CA LEU A 164 -6.90 -28.09 17.63
C LEU A 164 -6.60 -29.21 18.63
N ASN A 165 -6.66 -30.46 18.17
CA ASN A 165 -6.03 -31.56 18.90
C ASN A 165 -4.50 -31.58 18.66
N ASP A 166 -3.77 -32.43 19.41
CA ASP A 166 -2.30 -32.52 19.30
C ASP A 166 -1.80 -32.82 17.88
N THR A 167 -2.55 -33.61 17.10
CA THR A 167 -2.18 -33.96 15.72
C THR A 167 -2.35 -32.76 14.79
N GLU A 168 -3.44 -32.01 14.96
CA GLU A 168 -3.72 -30.80 14.18
C GLU A 168 -2.73 -29.67 14.53
N LEU A 169 -2.38 -29.52 15.81
CA LEU A 169 -1.33 -28.60 16.24
C LEU A 169 0.02 -28.97 15.62
N ALA A 170 0.40 -30.25 15.65
CA ALA A 170 1.64 -30.71 15.00
C ALA A 170 1.63 -30.45 13.49
N ARG A 171 0.47 -30.64 12.83
CA ARG A 171 0.29 -30.30 11.42
C ARG A 171 0.45 -28.81 11.17
N LEU A 172 -0.14 -27.94 12.00
CA LEU A 172 0.03 -26.49 11.93
C LEU A 172 1.50 -26.09 12.14
N LYS A 173 2.21 -26.68 13.10
CA LYS A 173 3.64 -26.41 13.33
C LYS A 173 4.55 -26.93 12.22
N SER A 174 4.09 -27.88 11.41
CA SER A 174 4.90 -28.45 10.33
C SER A 174 5.27 -27.47 9.21
N ILE A 175 4.54 -26.35 9.07
CA ILE A 175 4.83 -25.32 8.06
C ILE A 175 5.89 -24.32 8.50
N GLN A 176 6.20 -24.25 9.80
CA GLN A 176 7.19 -23.31 10.35
C GLN A 176 8.59 -23.63 9.86
N GLY A 177 9.34 -22.61 9.43
CA GLY A 177 10.69 -22.82 8.94
C GLY A 177 10.74 -23.68 7.67
N LYS A 178 9.64 -23.76 6.90
CA LYS A 178 9.56 -24.49 5.62
C LYS A 178 9.16 -23.57 4.48
N SER A 179 9.41 -24.07 3.27
CA SER A 179 9.10 -23.43 1.99
C SER A 179 7.95 -24.16 1.28
N THR A 180 6.96 -24.66 2.04
CA THR A 180 5.79 -25.32 1.47
C THR A 180 4.77 -24.29 0.96
N HIS A 181 3.91 -24.68 0.02
CA HIS A 181 2.81 -23.84 -0.44
C HIS A 181 1.96 -23.31 0.73
N SER A 182 1.61 -24.15 1.70
CA SER A 182 0.84 -23.72 2.88
C SER A 182 1.57 -22.65 3.71
N ALA A 183 2.90 -22.74 3.80
CA ALA A 183 3.70 -21.75 4.50
C ALA A 183 3.73 -20.40 3.73
N TRP A 184 3.95 -20.45 2.41
CA TRP A 184 3.90 -19.27 1.55
C TRP A 184 2.52 -18.59 1.55
N LEU A 185 1.44 -19.39 1.49
CA LEU A 185 0.08 -18.87 1.53
C LEU A 185 -0.26 -18.24 2.89
N SER A 186 0.19 -18.85 3.99
CA SER A 186 0.02 -18.28 5.33
C SER A 186 0.75 -16.94 5.48
N PHE A 187 1.93 -16.79 4.84
CA PHE A 187 2.68 -15.53 4.81
C PHE A 187 1.99 -14.44 3.99
N MET A 188 1.51 -14.78 2.78
CA MET A 188 0.95 -13.80 1.85
C MET A 188 -0.47 -13.35 2.20
N TYR A 189 -1.30 -14.24 2.75
CA TYR A 189 -2.72 -13.95 3.00
C TYR A 189 -2.97 -12.67 3.82
N PRO A 190 -2.41 -12.49 5.04
CA PRO A 190 -2.72 -11.31 5.85
C PRO A 190 -2.19 -10.02 5.20
N ARG A 191 -1.05 -10.11 4.49
CA ARG A 191 -0.46 -8.97 3.77
C ARG A 191 -1.36 -8.50 2.63
N LEU A 192 -1.85 -9.43 1.80
CA LEU A 192 -2.76 -9.12 0.69
C LEU A 192 -4.13 -8.64 1.19
N PHE A 193 -4.63 -9.21 2.28
CA PHE A 193 -5.87 -8.78 2.92
C PHE A 193 -5.79 -7.31 3.39
N LEU A 194 -4.72 -6.95 4.11
CA LEU A 194 -4.49 -5.58 4.58
C LEU A 194 -4.20 -4.61 3.42
N ALA A 195 -3.46 -5.05 2.41
CA ALA A 195 -3.15 -4.26 1.22
C ALA A 195 -4.41 -3.86 0.43
N ARG A 196 -5.40 -4.77 0.30
CA ARG A 196 -6.70 -4.49 -0.34
C ARG A 196 -7.41 -3.30 0.29
N LYS A 197 -7.29 -3.12 1.60
CA LYS A 197 -7.94 -2.03 2.37
C LYS A 197 -7.27 -0.68 2.16
N LEU A 198 -6.00 -0.66 1.75
CA LEU A 198 -5.27 0.58 1.44
C LEU A 198 -5.60 1.11 0.04
N LEU A 199 -5.96 0.22 -0.89
CA LEU A 199 -6.33 0.60 -2.26
C LEU A 199 -7.61 1.44 -2.30
N LYS A 200 -7.63 2.43 -3.20
CA LYS A 200 -8.86 3.09 -3.65
C LYS A 200 -9.77 2.10 -4.36
N ASP A 201 -11.08 2.40 -4.41
CA ASP A 201 -12.05 1.57 -5.14
C ASP A 201 -11.73 1.45 -6.65
N THR A 202 -11.10 2.47 -7.22
CA THR A 202 -10.61 2.49 -8.60
C THR A 202 -9.20 1.92 -8.77
N GLY A 203 -8.55 1.50 -7.67
CA GLY A 203 -7.14 1.12 -7.64
C GLY A 203 -6.88 -0.31 -8.08
N PHE A 204 -5.62 -0.55 -8.48
CA PHE A 204 -5.15 -1.83 -9.01
C PHE A 204 -3.95 -2.36 -8.26
N ILE A 205 -3.88 -3.68 -8.08
CA ILE A 205 -2.69 -4.40 -7.59
C ILE A 205 -2.09 -5.25 -8.71
N PHE A 206 -0.77 -5.18 -8.83
CA PHE A 206 0.06 -5.94 -9.76
C PHE A 206 1.05 -6.78 -8.96
N ILE A 207 1.01 -8.10 -9.15
CA ILE A 207 1.85 -9.04 -8.39
C ILE A 207 2.71 -9.84 -9.37
N SER A 208 4.02 -9.64 -9.33
CA SER A 208 4.96 -10.48 -10.07
C SER A 208 5.04 -11.87 -9.43
N ILE A 209 5.00 -12.93 -10.24
CA ILE A 209 5.07 -14.32 -9.77
C ILE A 209 5.57 -15.24 -10.89
N ASP A 210 6.10 -16.41 -10.54
CA ASP A 210 6.40 -17.48 -11.49
C ASP A 210 5.41 -18.66 -11.38
N ASP A 211 5.70 -19.75 -12.10
CA ASP A 211 4.84 -20.93 -12.15
C ASP A 211 4.68 -21.66 -10.79
N ASN A 212 5.58 -21.47 -9.82
CA ASN A 212 5.55 -22.22 -8.55
C ASN A 212 4.34 -21.86 -7.69
N GLU A 213 3.98 -20.57 -7.65
CA GLU A 213 2.89 -20.07 -6.79
C GLU A 213 1.79 -19.35 -7.56
N TYR A 214 1.89 -19.21 -8.89
CA TYR A 214 0.87 -18.53 -9.70
C TYR A 214 -0.56 -19.03 -9.44
N ALA A 215 -0.78 -20.35 -9.47
CA ALA A 215 -2.11 -20.92 -9.29
C ALA A 215 -2.63 -20.69 -7.87
N ASN A 216 -1.78 -20.87 -6.85
CA ASN A 216 -2.16 -20.69 -5.46
C ASN A 216 -2.44 -19.20 -5.15
N LEU A 217 -1.62 -18.29 -5.67
CA LEU A 217 -1.83 -16.85 -5.59
C LEU A 217 -3.15 -16.45 -6.27
N LYS A 218 -3.43 -16.94 -7.48
CA LYS A 218 -4.68 -16.64 -8.20
C LYS A 218 -5.91 -16.99 -7.37
N LEU A 219 -5.95 -18.20 -6.81
CA LEU A 219 -7.06 -18.66 -5.99
C LEU A 219 -7.18 -17.87 -4.68
N MET A 220 -6.07 -17.51 -4.04
CA MET A 220 -6.09 -16.64 -2.87
C MET A 220 -6.61 -15.24 -3.20
N MET A 221 -6.17 -14.67 -4.32
CA MET A 221 -6.63 -13.36 -4.78
C MET A 221 -8.12 -13.38 -5.11
N ASP A 222 -8.65 -14.47 -5.67
CA ASP A 222 -10.10 -14.65 -5.85
C ASP A 222 -10.85 -14.64 -4.51
N GLU A 223 -10.30 -15.24 -3.45
CA GLU A 223 -10.90 -15.20 -2.11
C GLU A 223 -10.84 -13.80 -1.48
N ILE A 224 -9.73 -13.06 -1.65
CA ILE A 224 -9.51 -11.75 -0.99
C ILE A 224 -10.17 -10.60 -1.76
N PHE A 225 -10.00 -10.55 -3.08
CA PHE A 225 -10.50 -9.47 -3.95
C PHE A 225 -11.85 -9.80 -4.59
N GLY A 226 -12.28 -11.07 -4.56
CA GLY A 226 -13.41 -11.57 -5.32
C GLY A 226 -13.02 -11.86 -6.78
N GLU A 227 -13.60 -12.91 -7.36
CA GLU A 227 -13.36 -13.28 -8.77
C GLU A 227 -13.65 -12.13 -9.74
N GLY A 228 -14.66 -11.30 -9.44
CA GLY A 228 -15.01 -10.12 -10.23
C GLY A 228 -13.95 -9.00 -10.21
N GLY A 229 -12.99 -9.06 -9.28
CA GLY A 229 -11.84 -8.16 -9.25
C GLY A 229 -10.70 -8.57 -10.18
N PHE A 230 -10.71 -9.80 -10.72
CA PHE A 230 -9.67 -10.27 -11.64
C PHE A 230 -9.71 -9.48 -12.95
N VAL A 231 -8.58 -8.85 -13.32
CA VAL A 231 -8.47 -8.05 -14.55
C VAL A 231 -7.83 -8.88 -15.65
N THR A 232 -6.63 -9.39 -15.41
CA THR A 232 -5.88 -10.23 -16.35
C THR A 232 -4.69 -10.87 -15.66
N ASN A 233 -4.15 -11.92 -16.28
CA ASN A 233 -2.79 -12.38 -16.03
C ASN A 233 -1.91 -11.94 -17.19
N VAL A 234 -0.87 -11.15 -16.93
CA VAL A 234 0.08 -10.70 -17.95
C VAL A 234 1.26 -11.67 -17.99
N MET A 235 1.59 -12.17 -19.18
CA MET A 235 2.84 -12.90 -19.42
C MET A 235 3.92 -11.92 -19.88
N TRP A 236 4.93 -11.68 -19.03
CA TRP A 236 6.05 -10.81 -19.33
C TRP A 236 7.28 -11.63 -19.74
N LYS A 237 7.82 -11.34 -20.93
CA LYS A 237 9.03 -11.99 -21.45
C LYS A 237 10.29 -11.42 -20.78
N ARG A 238 10.69 -12.04 -19.67
CA ARG A 238 11.86 -11.65 -18.86
C ARG A 238 13.22 -12.05 -19.44
N LYS A 239 13.27 -12.97 -20.41
CA LYS A 239 14.48 -13.43 -21.10
C LYS A 239 14.33 -13.19 -22.60
N LYS A 240 15.38 -12.61 -23.21
CA LYS A 240 15.42 -12.41 -24.67
C LYS A 240 15.98 -13.63 -25.38
N GLU A 241 17.02 -14.24 -24.81
CA GLU A 241 17.72 -15.38 -25.36
C GLU A 241 17.11 -16.70 -24.86
N ILE A 242 17.01 -17.68 -25.76
CA ILE A 242 16.63 -19.06 -25.42
C ILE A 242 17.87 -19.79 -24.93
N SER A 243 17.79 -20.42 -23.75
CA SER A 243 18.89 -21.22 -23.21
C SER A 243 18.88 -22.60 -23.87
N ASN A 244 20.01 -23.01 -24.43
CA ASN A 244 20.21 -24.35 -24.98
C ASN A 244 20.35 -25.44 -23.90
N ASP A 245 20.51 -25.04 -22.64
CA ASP A 245 20.60 -25.95 -21.49
C ASP A 245 19.21 -26.27 -20.90
N SER A 246 18.13 -25.82 -21.55
CA SER A 246 16.77 -26.15 -21.14
C SER A 246 16.43 -27.56 -21.67
N ASP A 247 16.12 -28.50 -20.77
CA ASP A 247 15.87 -29.89 -21.16
C ASP A 247 14.66 -30.03 -22.12
N ASN A 248 13.50 -29.46 -21.75
CA ASN A 248 12.23 -29.66 -22.47
C ASN A 248 11.59 -28.35 -22.97
N VAL A 249 11.40 -27.38 -22.08
CA VAL A 249 10.77 -26.08 -22.38
C VAL A 249 11.63 -24.99 -21.79
N SER A 250 12.11 -24.07 -22.64
CA SER A 250 12.82 -22.89 -22.15
C SER A 250 11.80 -21.87 -21.63
N ILE A 251 11.66 -21.76 -20.31
CA ILE A 251 10.78 -20.79 -19.68
C ILE A 251 11.36 -19.38 -19.89
N GLN A 252 10.71 -18.60 -20.77
CA GLN A 252 11.14 -17.28 -21.20
C GLN A 252 10.46 -16.13 -20.48
N GLY A 253 9.36 -16.39 -19.78
CA GLY A 253 8.55 -15.37 -19.12
C GLY A 253 8.28 -15.67 -17.65
N GLU A 254 7.63 -14.71 -17.01
CA GLU A 254 7.02 -14.75 -15.68
C GLU A 254 5.66 -14.05 -15.78
N TYR A 255 4.83 -14.23 -14.75
CA TYR A 255 3.49 -13.66 -14.70
C TYR A 255 3.46 -12.35 -13.91
N ILE A 256 2.51 -11.49 -14.27
CA ILE A 256 2.08 -10.36 -13.46
C ILE A 256 0.57 -10.46 -13.33
N LEU A 257 0.12 -10.87 -12.15
CA LEU A 257 -1.28 -11.03 -11.84
C LEU A 257 -1.88 -9.66 -11.51
N VAL A 258 -3.00 -9.32 -12.16
CA VAL A 258 -3.63 -8.00 -12.02
C VAL A 258 -5.04 -8.13 -11.46
N TYR A 259 -5.29 -7.45 -10.35
CA TYR A 259 -6.62 -7.31 -9.74
C TYR A 259 -6.97 -5.84 -9.55
N ALA A 260 -8.23 -5.51 -9.72
CA ALA A 260 -8.82 -4.26 -9.26
C ALA A 260 -9.44 -4.49 -7.88
N LYS A 261 -9.40 -3.48 -7.00
CA LYS A 261 -10.11 -3.57 -5.71
C LYS A 261 -11.62 -3.75 -5.92
N THR A 262 -12.16 -3.00 -6.88
CA THR A 262 -13.55 -3.09 -7.33
C THR A 262 -13.62 -2.98 -8.86
N GLY A 263 -14.78 -3.27 -9.46
CA GLY A 263 -15.00 -3.09 -10.90
C GLY A 263 -15.10 -1.63 -11.39
N GLN A 264 -14.78 -0.63 -10.54
CA GLN A 264 -14.90 0.80 -10.90
C GLN A 264 -13.65 1.37 -11.60
N GLY A 265 -12.49 0.73 -11.43
CA GLY A 265 -11.24 1.17 -12.06
C GLY A 265 -11.17 0.84 -13.55
N ALA A 266 -10.44 1.64 -14.32
CA ALA A 266 -10.12 1.33 -15.72
C ALA A 266 -8.63 1.59 -16.00
N LEU A 267 -7.95 0.58 -16.56
CA LEU A 267 -6.58 0.77 -17.03
C LEU A 267 -6.55 1.74 -18.21
N ARG A 268 -5.50 2.56 -18.25
CA ARG A 268 -5.29 3.57 -19.29
C ARG A 268 -4.89 2.92 -20.61
N LEU A 269 -5.24 3.59 -21.71
CA LEU A 269 -4.85 3.18 -23.05
C LEU A 269 -3.38 3.51 -23.30
N GLU A 270 -2.68 2.60 -23.96
CA GLU A 270 -1.32 2.83 -24.42
C GLU A 270 -1.31 3.63 -25.72
N PRO A 271 -0.39 4.58 -25.90
CA PRO A 271 -0.17 5.22 -27.18
C PRO A 271 0.10 4.18 -28.29
N LEU A 272 -0.31 4.49 -29.52
CA LEU A 272 0.03 3.65 -30.65
C LEU A 272 1.55 3.57 -30.83
N SER A 273 2.10 2.37 -31.00
CA SER A 273 3.54 2.21 -31.21
C SER A 273 3.98 2.83 -32.54
N LYS A 274 5.23 3.29 -32.59
CA LYS A 274 5.81 3.87 -33.82
C LYS A 274 5.78 2.87 -34.98
N GLU A 275 6.04 1.60 -34.68
CA GLU A 275 6.01 0.49 -35.64
C GLU A 275 4.60 0.26 -36.17
N TYR A 276 3.58 0.31 -35.30
CA TYR A 276 2.18 0.19 -35.72
C TYR A 276 1.77 1.35 -36.62
N ILE A 277 2.14 2.58 -36.25
CA ILE A 277 1.88 3.77 -37.07
C ILE A 277 2.56 3.62 -38.43
N GLN A 278 3.84 3.24 -38.46
CA GLN A 278 4.59 3.08 -39.71
C GLN A 278 4.03 1.99 -40.62
N LYS A 279 3.55 0.87 -40.05
CA LYS A 279 2.99 -0.25 -40.81
C LYS A 279 1.57 0.01 -41.29
N SER A 280 0.75 0.70 -40.48
CA SER A 280 -0.70 0.74 -40.66
C SER A 280 -1.23 2.09 -41.13
N TYR A 281 -0.43 3.16 -41.04
CA TYR A 281 -0.81 4.50 -41.50
C TYR A 281 0.03 4.89 -42.72
N LYS A 282 -0.66 5.52 -43.68
CA LYS A 282 -0.09 6.13 -44.88
C LYS A 282 0.50 7.49 -44.55
N GLU A 283 1.46 7.93 -45.36
CA GLU A 283 1.99 9.30 -45.31
C GLU A 283 0.90 10.33 -45.65
N PRO A 284 1.03 11.59 -45.18
CA PRO A 284 0.14 12.68 -45.54
C PRO A 284 0.02 12.85 -47.06
N THR A 285 -1.16 13.24 -47.53
CA THR A 285 -1.42 13.56 -48.95
C THR A 285 -2.01 14.96 -49.08
N GLU A 286 -2.12 15.49 -50.29
CA GLU A 286 -2.84 16.77 -50.52
C GLU A 286 -4.29 16.70 -50.01
N GLN A 287 -4.92 15.53 -50.13
CA GLN A 287 -6.28 15.31 -49.63
C GLN A 287 -6.34 15.19 -48.09
N PHE A 288 -5.29 14.66 -47.45
CA PHE A 288 -5.21 14.43 -46.00
C PHE A 288 -3.87 14.93 -45.44
N PRO A 289 -3.67 16.27 -45.33
CA PRO A 289 -2.36 16.86 -45.03
C PRO A 289 -2.01 16.88 -43.54
N GLU A 290 -2.97 16.63 -42.65
CA GLU A 290 -2.82 16.84 -41.19
C GLU A 290 -1.90 15.82 -40.49
N GLY A 291 -1.48 14.77 -41.19
CA GLY A 291 -0.55 13.79 -40.64
C GLY A 291 -0.76 12.39 -41.20
N LYS A 292 -0.03 11.42 -40.63
CA LYS A 292 -0.19 10.03 -41.01
C LYS A 292 -1.63 9.57 -40.77
N TRP A 293 -2.23 8.94 -41.76
CA TRP A 293 -3.65 8.59 -41.76
C TRP A 293 -3.87 7.15 -42.23
N ARG A 294 -4.98 6.54 -41.82
CA ARG A 294 -5.38 5.23 -42.36
C ARG A 294 -6.87 5.21 -42.68
N PRO A 295 -7.27 4.48 -43.73
CA PRO A 295 -8.67 4.23 -44.00
C PRO A 295 -9.21 3.13 -43.08
N VAL A 296 -10.39 3.35 -42.50
CA VAL A 296 -11.14 2.39 -41.69
C VAL A 296 -12.49 2.14 -42.37
N PRO A 297 -12.90 0.88 -42.59
CA PRO A 297 -14.19 0.60 -43.24
C PRO A 297 -15.36 1.30 -42.53
N LEU A 298 -16.26 1.91 -43.32
CA LEU A 298 -17.54 2.43 -42.85
C LEU A 298 -18.64 1.35 -42.85
N THR A 299 -18.32 0.14 -43.30
CA THR A 299 -19.26 -0.99 -43.36
C THR A 299 -19.23 -1.81 -42.09
N VAL A 300 -20.37 -2.39 -41.71
CA VAL A 300 -20.46 -3.37 -40.62
C VAL A 300 -20.10 -4.76 -41.16
N SER A 301 -19.32 -5.54 -40.39
CA SER A 301 -19.02 -6.94 -40.74
C SER A 301 -20.29 -7.79 -40.65
N LYS A 302 -20.51 -8.68 -41.64
CA LYS A 302 -21.62 -9.64 -41.62
C LYS A 302 -21.51 -10.52 -40.37
N GLY A 303 -22.53 -10.51 -39.50
CA GLY A 303 -22.65 -11.40 -38.34
C GLY A 303 -22.51 -10.76 -36.96
N LEU A 304 -22.22 -9.46 -36.86
CA LEU A 304 -22.29 -8.73 -35.58
C LEU A 304 -23.75 -8.33 -35.30
N SER A 305 -24.25 -8.67 -34.11
CA SER A 305 -25.61 -8.44 -33.62
C SER A 305 -25.98 -6.96 -33.35
N GLY A 306 -25.08 -6.02 -33.69
CA GLY A 306 -25.33 -4.59 -33.62
C GLY A 306 -25.87 -4.11 -34.96
N GLY A 307 -27.09 -3.55 -34.95
CA GLY A 307 -27.70 -2.97 -36.15
C GLY A 307 -26.79 -1.99 -36.90
N GLY A 308 -27.15 -1.74 -38.16
CA GLY A 308 -26.50 -0.77 -39.02
C GLY A 308 -27.54 0.00 -39.83
N TYR A 309 -27.07 0.92 -40.67
CA TYR A 309 -27.92 1.81 -41.45
C TYR A 309 -27.84 1.44 -42.92
N THR A 310 -29.00 1.33 -43.56
CA THR A 310 -29.09 1.04 -44.99
C THR A 310 -29.47 2.33 -45.72
N TYR A 311 -28.55 2.86 -46.50
CA TYR A 311 -28.77 3.98 -47.41
C TYR A 311 -27.76 3.90 -48.56
N LYS A 312 -27.98 4.66 -49.63
CA LYS A 312 -27.12 4.68 -50.80
C LYS A 312 -26.08 5.79 -50.66
N ILE A 313 -24.83 5.48 -50.99
CA ILE A 313 -23.76 6.48 -51.07
C ILE A 313 -23.29 6.56 -52.52
N THR A 314 -23.37 7.76 -53.10
CA THR A 314 -22.77 8.06 -54.41
C THR A 314 -21.38 8.64 -54.18
N THR A 315 -20.35 8.01 -54.75
CA THR A 315 -18.95 8.47 -54.65
C THR A 315 -18.68 9.64 -55.61
N PRO A 316 -17.56 10.39 -55.44
CA PRO A 316 -17.25 11.53 -56.32
C PRO A 316 -17.12 11.17 -57.81
N ASN A 317 -16.78 9.93 -58.16
CA ASN A 317 -16.74 9.49 -59.56
C ASN A 317 -18.10 8.98 -60.10
N GLY A 318 -19.17 9.07 -59.30
CA GLY A 318 -20.53 8.65 -59.68
C GLY A 318 -20.89 7.20 -59.35
N THR A 319 -19.99 6.41 -58.74
CA THR A 319 -20.29 5.02 -58.36
C THR A 319 -21.26 4.99 -57.17
N VAL A 320 -22.29 4.14 -57.20
CA VAL A 320 -23.25 4.00 -56.11
C VAL A 320 -22.97 2.74 -55.31
N HIS A 321 -22.81 2.87 -53.99
CA HIS A 321 -22.70 1.76 -53.05
C HIS A 321 -23.93 1.65 -52.17
N GLU A 322 -24.48 0.45 -52.08
CA GLU A 322 -25.57 0.09 -51.17
C GLU A 322 -25.10 -1.04 -50.25
N ARG A 323 -24.84 -0.71 -48.98
CA ARG A 323 -24.32 -1.64 -47.97
C ARG A 323 -24.95 -1.33 -46.61
N LEU A 324 -24.67 -2.20 -45.65
CA LEU A 324 -24.95 -1.92 -44.25
C LEU A 324 -23.81 -1.07 -43.67
N TRP A 325 -24.13 0.18 -43.36
CA TRP A 325 -23.18 1.17 -42.86
C TRP A 325 -23.17 1.25 -41.34
N ALA A 326 -22.02 1.55 -40.77
CA ALA A 326 -21.83 1.69 -39.32
C ALA A 326 -22.35 3.02 -38.75
N TYR A 327 -22.66 3.99 -39.61
CA TYR A 327 -23.05 5.34 -39.22
C TYR A 327 -24.40 5.70 -39.88
N PRO A 328 -25.26 6.49 -39.20
CA PRO A 328 -26.41 7.10 -39.86
C PRO A 328 -25.96 8.03 -40.99
N GLU A 329 -26.84 8.24 -41.98
CA GLU A 329 -26.55 9.10 -43.14
C GLU A 329 -26.10 10.51 -42.73
N ALA A 330 -26.74 11.13 -41.73
CA ALA A 330 -26.35 12.44 -41.22
C ALA A 330 -24.91 12.49 -40.67
N SER A 331 -24.48 11.45 -39.93
CA SER A 331 -23.11 11.35 -39.41
C SER A 331 -22.11 11.11 -40.53
N TYR A 332 -22.49 10.34 -41.55
CA TYR A 332 -21.68 10.17 -42.75
C TYR A 332 -21.50 11.50 -43.52
N GLN A 333 -22.58 12.27 -43.72
CA GLN A 333 -22.50 13.57 -44.37
C GLN A 333 -21.59 14.54 -43.61
N LYS A 334 -21.58 14.47 -42.27
CA LYS A 334 -20.62 15.22 -41.46
C LYS A 334 -19.16 14.80 -41.74
N LEU A 335 -18.88 13.50 -41.82
CA LEU A 335 -17.53 13.03 -42.18
C LEU A 335 -17.11 13.50 -43.58
N VAL A 336 -18.04 13.57 -44.54
CA VAL A 336 -17.76 14.11 -45.88
C VAL A 336 -17.46 15.61 -45.80
N ALA A 337 -18.27 16.38 -45.07
CA ALA A 337 -18.06 17.82 -44.87
C ALA A 337 -16.73 18.14 -44.17
N ASP A 338 -16.34 17.30 -43.21
CA ASP A 338 -15.08 17.42 -42.46
C ASP A 338 -13.87 16.88 -43.26
N ASN A 339 -14.06 16.45 -44.52
CA ASN A 339 -13.02 15.84 -45.37
C ASN A 339 -12.36 14.60 -44.73
N LEU A 340 -13.14 13.78 -44.03
CA LEU A 340 -12.70 12.55 -43.33
C LEU A 340 -13.16 11.26 -44.02
N VAL A 341 -13.40 11.30 -45.34
CA VAL A 341 -13.81 10.13 -46.13
C VAL A 341 -12.86 9.89 -47.30
N TYR A 342 -12.35 8.68 -47.37
CA TYR A 342 -11.52 8.18 -48.46
C TYR A 342 -12.33 7.28 -49.39
N PHE A 343 -12.31 7.58 -50.69
CA PHE A 343 -13.08 6.87 -51.74
C PHE A 343 -12.21 5.99 -52.63
N GLY A 344 -11.04 5.53 -52.16
CA GLY A 344 -10.11 4.78 -52.98
C GLY A 344 -9.30 5.66 -53.95
N LYS A 345 -8.42 5.04 -54.76
CA LYS A 345 -7.54 5.78 -55.68
C LYS A 345 -8.31 6.50 -56.80
N ASP A 346 -9.37 5.88 -57.31
CA ASP A 346 -10.15 6.39 -58.45
C ASP A 346 -11.44 7.11 -58.03
N ASN A 347 -11.57 7.47 -56.74
CA ASN A 347 -12.76 8.08 -56.16
C ASN A 347 -14.09 7.29 -56.36
N GLY A 348 -13.99 5.97 -56.56
CA GLY A 348 -15.13 5.05 -56.73
C GLY A 348 -15.18 3.87 -55.78
N GLY A 349 -14.16 3.72 -54.94
CA GLY A 349 -14.09 2.67 -53.94
C GLY A 349 -15.17 2.79 -52.88
N ILE A 350 -15.34 1.71 -52.12
CA ILE A 350 -16.24 1.71 -50.95
C ILE A 350 -15.74 2.80 -49.99
N PRO A 351 -16.60 3.74 -49.55
CA PRO A 351 -16.22 4.82 -48.63
C PRO A 351 -15.59 4.28 -47.34
N GLN A 352 -14.46 4.86 -46.94
CA GLN A 352 -13.75 4.53 -45.70
C GLN A 352 -13.54 5.81 -44.88
N ARG A 353 -13.66 5.70 -43.55
CA ARG A 353 -13.35 6.80 -42.64
C ARG A 353 -11.85 7.00 -42.56
N VAL A 354 -11.42 8.24 -42.64
CA VAL A 354 -10.02 8.63 -42.41
C VAL A 354 -9.80 8.76 -40.91
N MET A 355 -8.79 8.06 -40.40
CA MET A 355 -8.34 8.18 -39.02
C MET A 355 -6.89 8.65 -39.01
N TYR A 356 -6.64 9.83 -38.45
CA TYR A 356 -5.29 10.35 -38.25
C TYR A 356 -4.66 9.72 -37.00
N ALA A 357 -3.36 9.44 -37.06
CA ALA A 357 -2.62 8.82 -35.96
C ALA A 357 -2.64 9.69 -34.69
N HIS A 358 -2.50 11.00 -34.84
CA HIS A 358 -2.49 11.96 -33.72
C HIS A 358 -3.87 12.15 -33.06
N HIS A 359 -4.96 11.72 -33.71
CA HIS A 359 -6.30 11.68 -33.11
C HIS A 359 -6.59 10.39 -32.34
N SER A 360 -5.66 9.42 -32.33
CA SER A 360 -5.84 8.18 -31.58
C SER A 360 -5.81 8.46 -30.07
N LYS A 361 -6.78 7.92 -29.35
CA LYS A 361 -6.79 7.88 -27.88
C LYS A 361 -5.90 6.78 -27.29
N GLY A 362 -5.18 6.04 -28.15
CA GLY A 362 -4.43 4.84 -27.77
C GLY A 362 -5.22 3.54 -27.98
N GLN A 363 -4.65 2.45 -27.46
CA GLN A 363 -5.20 1.10 -27.52
C GLN A 363 -5.09 0.40 -26.15
N PRO A 364 -6.00 -0.53 -25.81
CA PRO A 364 -5.83 -1.34 -24.61
C PRO A 364 -4.49 -2.07 -24.61
N THR A 365 -3.90 -2.25 -23.43
CA THR A 365 -2.69 -3.06 -23.29
C THR A 365 -2.99 -4.53 -23.58
N THR A 366 -2.00 -5.25 -24.11
CA THR A 366 -2.08 -6.71 -24.26
C THR A 366 -1.75 -7.39 -22.95
N ASN A 367 -2.12 -8.65 -22.79
CA ASN A 367 -1.68 -9.50 -21.68
C ASN A 367 -0.41 -10.32 -22.01
N TYR A 368 0.26 -10.01 -23.12
CA TYR A 368 1.53 -10.60 -23.53
C TYR A 368 2.52 -9.49 -23.81
N TRP A 369 3.52 -9.34 -22.93
CA TRP A 369 4.52 -8.27 -22.97
C TRP A 369 5.88 -8.83 -23.34
N ASP A 370 6.15 -8.89 -24.64
CA ASP A 370 7.40 -9.38 -25.22
C ASP A 370 8.38 -8.28 -25.67
N ASN A 371 7.93 -7.03 -25.60
CA ASN A 371 8.64 -5.83 -26.05
C ASN A 371 8.94 -4.84 -24.91
N VAL A 372 8.97 -5.34 -23.66
CA VAL A 372 9.34 -4.58 -22.46
C VAL A 372 10.76 -4.99 -22.03
N ALA A 373 11.44 -4.16 -21.24
CA ALA A 373 12.75 -4.49 -20.68
C ALA A 373 12.73 -5.83 -19.95
N SER A 374 13.86 -6.54 -20.00
CA SER A 374 14.05 -7.90 -19.48
C SER A 374 14.93 -7.87 -18.21
N ASN A 375 15.17 -9.03 -17.60
CA ASN A 375 16.04 -9.15 -16.42
C ASN A 375 17.47 -8.66 -16.70
N LYS A 376 17.94 -8.76 -17.94
CA LYS A 376 19.27 -8.30 -18.35
C LYS A 376 19.39 -6.78 -18.27
N GLU A 377 18.36 -6.05 -18.69
CA GLU A 377 18.31 -4.59 -18.53
C GLU A 377 18.24 -4.19 -17.05
N GLY A 378 17.44 -4.90 -16.22
CA GLY A 378 17.38 -4.62 -14.78
C GLY A 378 18.75 -4.77 -14.09
N LYS A 379 19.49 -5.84 -14.40
CA LYS A 379 20.87 -6.02 -13.91
C LYS A 379 21.81 -4.92 -14.39
N LYS A 380 21.70 -4.54 -15.66
CA LYS A 380 22.50 -3.45 -16.21
C LYS A 380 22.21 -2.12 -15.51
N GLU A 381 20.96 -1.82 -15.18
CA GLU A 381 20.61 -0.61 -14.42
C GLU A 381 21.30 -0.57 -13.04
N ILE A 382 21.36 -1.70 -12.33
CA ILE A 382 22.11 -1.79 -11.07
C ILE A 382 23.60 -1.59 -11.30
N LEU A 383 24.20 -2.29 -12.27
CA LEU A 383 25.61 -2.13 -12.60
C LEU A 383 25.97 -0.67 -12.97
N ASP A 384 25.13 -0.02 -13.78
CA ASP A 384 25.35 1.37 -14.23
C ASP A 384 25.22 2.38 -13.07
N LEU A 385 24.40 2.08 -12.05
CA LEU A 385 24.22 2.94 -10.86
C LEU A 385 25.25 2.69 -9.76
N PHE A 386 25.59 1.43 -9.53
CA PHE A 386 26.43 1.01 -8.40
C PHE A 386 27.89 0.76 -8.78
N GLY A 387 28.17 0.54 -10.07
CA GLY A 387 29.47 0.09 -10.56
C GLY A 387 29.70 -1.42 -10.38
N ASP A 388 28.80 -2.12 -9.68
CA ASP A 388 28.82 -3.56 -9.47
C ASP A 388 27.38 -4.11 -9.29
N ASN A 389 27.21 -5.43 -9.37
CA ASN A 389 25.92 -6.11 -9.18
C ASN A 389 25.64 -6.34 -7.69
N VAL A 390 25.30 -5.26 -6.97
CA VAL A 390 24.96 -5.30 -5.54
C VAL A 390 23.60 -5.94 -5.25
N PHE A 391 22.79 -6.26 -6.28
CA PHE A 391 21.49 -6.90 -6.11
C PHE A 391 21.25 -7.91 -7.25
N ASP A 392 20.82 -9.12 -6.91
CA ASP A 392 20.83 -10.26 -7.85
C ASP A 392 19.67 -10.25 -8.86
N THR A 393 18.48 -9.87 -8.43
CA THR A 393 17.24 -10.01 -9.21
C THR A 393 16.41 -8.72 -9.27
N PRO A 394 16.99 -7.57 -9.67
CA PRO A 394 16.23 -6.33 -9.76
C PRO A 394 15.24 -6.40 -10.93
N LYS A 395 13.98 -6.03 -10.69
CA LYS A 395 13.03 -5.77 -11.79
C LYS A 395 13.49 -4.53 -12.58
N PRO A 396 13.34 -4.52 -13.92
CA PRO A 396 13.79 -3.39 -14.74
C PRO A 396 12.85 -2.20 -14.60
N THR A 397 13.40 -0.99 -14.53
CA THR A 397 12.63 0.24 -14.28
C THR A 397 11.59 0.47 -15.40
N ALA A 398 11.90 0.14 -16.65
CA ALA A 398 10.96 0.30 -17.76
C ALA A 398 9.69 -0.57 -17.64
N LEU A 399 9.76 -1.72 -16.97
CA LEU A 399 8.56 -2.54 -16.69
C LEU A 399 7.63 -1.79 -15.73
N LEU A 400 8.17 -1.31 -14.61
CA LEU A 400 7.40 -0.58 -13.60
C LEU A 400 6.82 0.71 -14.18
N LYS A 401 7.56 1.42 -15.03
CA LYS A 401 7.06 2.61 -15.72
C LYS A 401 5.85 2.31 -16.61
N LYS A 402 5.86 1.16 -17.30
CA LYS A 402 4.70 0.72 -18.09
C LYS A 402 3.50 0.46 -17.17
N ILE A 403 3.69 -0.29 -16.08
CA ILE A 403 2.63 -0.60 -15.13
C ILE A 403 2.04 0.67 -14.51
N ILE A 404 2.88 1.59 -14.02
CA ILE A 404 2.44 2.86 -13.42
C ILE A 404 1.63 3.68 -14.43
N LYS A 405 2.07 3.78 -15.69
CA LYS A 405 1.31 4.50 -16.75
C LYS A 405 -0.03 3.86 -17.10
N LEU A 406 -0.21 2.56 -16.85
CA LEU A 406 -1.48 1.87 -17.05
C LEU A 406 -2.45 2.14 -15.90
N ALA A 407 -1.95 2.20 -14.66
CA ALA A 407 -2.79 2.33 -13.47
C ALA A 407 -3.05 3.79 -13.07
N ILE A 408 -2.08 4.67 -13.25
CA ILE A 408 -2.07 6.04 -12.74
C ILE A 408 -1.80 7.02 -13.89
N ASP A 409 -2.45 8.18 -13.86
CA ASP A 409 -2.10 9.30 -14.74
C ASP A 409 -0.85 10.01 -14.20
N LYS A 410 -0.92 11.32 -13.89
CA LYS A 410 0.20 12.14 -13.43
C LYS A 410 0.24 12.39 -11.92
N ASP A 411 -0.76 11.96 -11.20
CA ASP A 411 -0.87 12.11 -9.75
C ASP A 411 -1.51 10.84 -9.17
N GLY A 412 -1.05 10.42 -8.01
CA GLY A 412 -1.46 9.19 -7.34
C GLY A 412 -0.35 8.57 -6.49
N VAL A 413 -0.75 7.67 -5.60
CA VAL A 413 0.14 7.00 -4.65
C VAL A 413 0.44 5.57 -5.12
N VAL A 414 1.73 5.23 -5.23
CA VAL A 414 2.20 3.87 -5.53
C VAL A 414 2.75 3.22 -4.27
N LEU A 415 2.18 2.11 -3.84
CA LEU A 415 2.69 1.32 -2.71
C LEU A 415 3.41 0.07 -3.23
N ASP A 416 4.59 -0.19 -2.68
CA ASP A 416 5.31 -1.44 -2.88
C ASP A 416 5.90 -1.91 -1.56
N PHE A 417 5.25 -2.93 -0.98
CA PHE A 417 5.63 -3.50 0.32
C PHE A 417 6.55 -4.73 0.20
N PHE A 418 7.12 -4.94 -0.99
CA PHE A 418 8.22 -5.87 -1.26
C PHE A 418 9.28 -5.13 -2.09
N ALA A 419 9.70 -3.95 -1.62
CA ALA A 419 10.44 -2.99 -2.44
C ALA A 419 11.80 -3.52 -2.97
N GLY A 420 12.41 -4.47 -2.25
CA GLY A 420 13.60 -5.21 -2.68
C GLY A 420 14.79 -4.30 -2.97
N SER A 421 14.98 -3.96 -4.24
CA SER A 421 16.05 -3.04 -4.69
C SER A 421 15.62 -1.59 -4.89
N GLY A 422 14.35 -1.23 -4.67
CA GLY A 422 13.83 0.12 -4.84
C GLY A 422 13.49 0.49 -6.30
N THR A 423 13.20 -0.50 -7.16
CA THR A 423 12.84 -0.25 -8.58
C THR A 423 11.59 0.63 -8.71
N THR A 424 10.59 0.45 -7.84
CA THR A 424 9.33 1.21 -7.88
C THR A 424 9.57 2.72 -7.67
N ALA A 425 10.37 3.11 -6.68
CA ALA A 425 10.75 4.52 -6.47
C ALA A 425 11.52 5.10 -7.67
N HIS A 426 12.48 4.34 -8.22
CA HIS A 426 13.20 4.77 -9.43
C HIS A 426 12.21 5.04 -10.58
N ALA A 427 11.24 4.15 -10.82
CA ALA A 427 10.26 4.32 -11.87
C ALA A 427 9.36 5.55 -11.64
N VAL A 428 8.90 5.80 -10.42
CA VAL A 428 8.09 6.96 -10.05
C VAL A 428 8.86 8.27 -10.30
N MET A 429 10.08 8.38 -9.76
CA MET A 429 10.93 9.58 -9.94
C MET A 429 11.22 9.86 -11.41
N ALA A 430 11.55 8.82 -12.20
CA ALA A 430 11.80 8.96 -13.63
C ALA A 430 10.55 9.39 -14.40
N LEU A 431 9.36 8.89 -14.03
CA LEU A 431 8.11 9.29 -14.68
C LEU A 431 7.73 10.74 -14.38
N ASN A 432 7.82 11.15 -13.11
CA ASN A 432 7.53 12.53 -12.72
C ASN A 432 8.45 13.50 -13.44
N GLU A 433 9.72 13.17 -13.61
CA GLU A 433 10.66 13.97 -14.40
C GLU A 433 10.32 13.98 -15.90
N GLU A 434 9.90 12.84 -16.47
CA GLU A 434 9.58 12.71 -17.90
C GLU A 434 8.30 13.44 -18.31
N ASP A 435 7.27 13.44 -17.46
CA ASP A 435 5.94 13.93 -17.81
C ASP A 435 5.42 15.05 -16.92
N GLY A 436 6.22 15.55 -15.97
CA GLY A 436 5.84 16.60 -15.03
C GLY A 436 4.79 16.15 -14.02
N GLY A 437 4.70 14.84 -13.74
CA GLY A 437 3.81 14.29 -12.73
C GLY A 437 4.25 14.56 -11.29
N GLN A 438 3.34 14.29 -10.35
CA GLN A 438 3.48 14.48 -8.90
C GLN A 438 3.13 13.19 -8.15
N ARG A 439 3.36 12.03 -8.79
CA ARG A 439 3.11 10.73 -8.17
C ARG A 439 4.02 10.55 -6.97
N THR A 440 3.52 9.95 -5.90
CA THR A 440 4.30 9.65 -4.70
C THR A 440 4.45 8.14 -4.52
N PHE A 441 5.49 7.71 -3.82
CA PHE A 441 5.67 6.31 -3.47
C PHE A 441 5.68 6.06 -1.96
N ILE A 442 5.19 4.89 -1.57
CA ILE A 442 5.38 4.30 -0.25
C ILE A 442 6.07 2.97 -0.47
N LEU A 443 7.34 2.85 -0.05
CA LEU A 443 8.10 1.61 -0.13
C LEU A 443 8.19 0.97 1.25
N CYS A 444 8.08 -0.35 1.31
CA CYS A 444 8.46 -1.12 2.50
C CYS A 444 9.43 -2.24 2.11
N THR A 445 10.51 -2.37 2.88
CA THR A 445 11.40 -3.52 2.83
C THR A 445 11.95 -3.84 4.22
N ILE A 446 12.23 -5.10 4.46
CA ILE A 446 12.88 -5.54 5.70
C ILE A 446 14.37 -5.19 5.68
N ASP A 447 14.96 -4.97 6.85
CA ASP A 447 16.40 -4.81 7.09
C ASP A 447 17.13 -6.15 7.18
N GLN A 448 16.82 -7.06 6.25
CA GLN A 448 17.44 -8.39 6.22
C GLN A 448 18.95 -8.29 6.01
N ALA A 449 19.71 -8.88 6.93
CA ALA A 449 21.17 -8.92 6.87
C ALA A 449 21.68 -9.68 5.65
N LEU A 450 22.67 -9.10 4.99
CA LEU A 450 23.33 -9.68 3.82
C LEU A 450 24.40 -10.69 4.26
N SER A 451 24.50 -11.79 3.50
CA SER A 451 25.54 -12.79 3.72
C SER A 451 26.95 -12.22 3.45
N ASN A 452 27.93 -12.62 4.27
CA ASN A 452 29.32 -12.11 4.23
C ASN A 452 30.02 -12.22 2.87
N ASN A 453 29.59 -13.16 2.02
CA ASN A 453 30.22 -13.44 0.72
C ASN A 453 29.63 -12.62 -0.44
N THR A 454 28.57 -11.84 -0.20
CA THR A 454 27.89 -11.08 -1.26
C THR A 454 28.70 -9.86 -1.72
N ILE A 455 28.49 -9.44 -2.97
CA ILE A 455 29.10 -8.23 -3.55
C ILE A 455 28.68 -6.99 -2.75
N ALA A 456 27.39 -6.89 -2.40
CA ALA A 456 26.86 -5.80 -1.62
C ALA A 456 27.55 -5.65 -0.25
N LYS A 457 27.78 -6.76 0.47
CA LYS A 457 28.49 -6.72 1.75
C LYS A 457 29.93 -6.22 1.61
N LYS A 458 30.63 -6.62 0.55
CA LYS A 458 31.98 -6.12 0.22
C LYS A 458 31.98 -4.63 -0.16
N ALA A 459 30.88 -4.15 -0.74
CA ALA A 459 30.67 -2.74 -1.07
C ALA A 459 30.25 -1.89 0.15
N GLY A 460 30.08 -2.51 1.33
CA GLY A 460 29.79 -1.81 2.60
C GLY A 460 28.31 -1.80 3.00
N TYR A 461 27.42 -2.42 2.23
CA TYR A 461 26.00 -2.56 2.59
C TYR A 461 25.82 -3.73 3.56
N ASN A 462 25.09 -3.52 4.64
CA ASN A 462 24.83 -4.54 5.66
C ASN A 462 23.51 -5.27 5.44
N THR A 463 22.53 -4.57 4.88
CA THR A 463 21.13 -5.01 4.80
C THR A 463 20.51 -4.64 3.46
N ILE A 464 19.40 -5.28 3.09
CA ILE A 464 18.72 -5.05 1.80
C ILE A 464 18.14 -3.62 1.71
N ASP A 465 17.59 -3.09 2.79
CA ASP A 465 17.02 -1.75 2.86
C ASP A 465 18.05 -0.65 2.55
N GLU A 466 19.31 -0.83 2.95
CA GLU A 466 20.40 0.08 2.62
C GLU A 466 20.65 0.18 1.11
N ILE A 467 20.62 -0.96 0.40
CA ILE A 467 20.77 -0.99 -1.08
C ILE A 467 19.61 -0.24 -1.74
N SER A 468 18.39 -0.48 -1.25
CA SER A 468 17.19 0.19 -1.74
C SER A 468 17.26 1.71 -1.57
N ARG A 469 17.56 2.20 -0.36
CA ARG A 469 17.70 3.65 -0.10
C ARG A 469 18.80 4.26 -0.94
N GLU A 470 19.94 3.59 -1.04
CA GLU A 470 21.07 4.07 -1.82
C GLU A 470 20.73 4.16 -3.32
N ARG A 471 19.96 3.22 -3.87
CA ARG A 471 19.46 3.32 -5.25
C ARG A 471 18.65 4.60 -5.44
N ILE A 472 17.75 4.91 -4.51
CA ILE A 472 16.90 6.11 -4.56
C ILE A 472 17.78 7.37 -4.54
N THR A 473 18.74 7.45 -3.61
CA THR A 473 19.70 8.56 -3.51
C THR A 473 20.49 8.76 -4.81
N ARG A 474 21.01 7.67 -5.41
CA ARG A 474 21.78 7.74 -6.66
C ARG A 474 20.92 8.16 -7.86
N VAL A 475 19.69 7.68 -7.93
CA VAL A 475 18.74 8.07 -8.98
C VAL A 475 18.40 9.55 -8.86
N ALA A 476 18.10 10.04 -7.64
CA ALA A 476 17.85 11.45 -7.38
C ALA A 476 19.05 12.33 -7.80
N ALA A 477 20.26 11.93 -7.42
CA ALA A 477 21.49 12.63 -7.82
C ALA A 477 21.67 12.66 -9.35
N LYS A 478 21.41 11.53 -10.03
CA LYS A 478 21.50 11.44 -11.50
C LYS A 478 20.47 12.32 -12.20
N ILE A 479 19.23 12.38 -11.69
CA ILE A 479 18.18 13.27 -12.24
C ILE A 479 18.59 14.73 -12.05
N ARG A 480 19.04 15.14 -10.86
CA ARG A 480 19.51 16.51 -10.60
C ARG A 480 20.70 16.90 -11.47
N ALA A 481 21.63 15.97 -11.72
CA ALA A 481 22.76 16.21 -12.60
C ALA A 481 22.34 16.44 -14.06
N ASN A 482 21.32 15.72 -14.54
CA ASN A 482 20.79 15.85 -15.89
C ASN A 482 19.84 17.06 -16.05
N ASN A 483 19.11 17.43 -15.00
CA ASN A 483 18.23 18.59 -14.96
C ASN A 483 18.36 19.34 -13.61
N PRO A 484 19.31 20.30 -13.50
CA PRO A 484 19.54 21.04 -12.26
C PRO A 484 18.37 21.93 -11.81
N THR A 485 17.45 22.25 -12.73
CA THR A 485 16.26 23.09 -12.47
C THR A 485 15.00 22.26 -12.23
N THR A 486 15.14 20.94 -12.01
CA THR A 486 14.00 20.08 -11.70
C THR A 486 13.31 20.54 -10.41
N ASN A 487 11.97 20.57 -10.47
CA ASN A 487 11.11 20.81 -9.31
C ASN A 487 10.43 19.52 -8.82
N SER A 488 10.82 18.36 -9.38
CA SER A 488 10.29 17.06 -8.98
C SER A 488 10.69 16.76 -7.54
N ASP A 489 9.77 16.17 -6.75
CA ASP A 489 10.12 15.63 -5.44
C ASP A 489 11.02 14.40 -5.62
N LEU A 490 12.31 14.59 -5.35
CA LEU A 490 13.34 13.57 -5.45
C LEU A 490 13.85 13.11 -4.08
N GLY A 491 13.24 13.57 -3.00
CA GLY A 491 13.56 13.13 -1.65
C GLY A 491 12.72 11.92 -1.24
N PHE A 492 12.92 11.49 0.00
CA PHE A 492 11.99 10.64 0.72
C PHE A 492 12.16 10.81 2.23
N LYS A 493 11.10 10.56 3.01
CA LYS A 493 11.18 10.40 4.46
C LYS A 493 11.32 8.92 4.80
N HIS A 494 12.16 8.62 5.78
CA HIS A 494 12.48 7.28 6.24
C HIS A 494 11.95 7.03 7.66
N TYR A 495 11.28 5.89 7.84
CA TYR A 495 10.78 5.41 9.13
C TYR A 495 11.14 3.95 9.32
N ARG A 496 11.48 3.57 10.56
CA ARG A 496 11.74 2.18 10.97
C ARG A 496 10.64 1.68 11.89
N PHE A 497 10.31 0.41 11.79
CA PHE A 497 9.33 -0.25 12.64
C PHE A 497 10.07 -1.19 13.58
N ALA A 498 10.06 -0.87 14.87
CA ALA A 498 10.82 -1.59 15.88
C ALA A 498 9.90 -2.15 16.95
N THR A 499 10.20 -3.35 17.44
CA THR A 499 9.51 -3.98 18.56
C THR A 499 10.23 -3.62 19.85
N PRO A 500 9.60 -2.93 20.81
CA PRO A 500 10.18 -2.72 22.12
C PRO A 500 10.46 -4.05 22.83
N THR A 501 11.48 -4.09 23.68
CA THR A 501 11.80 -5.32 24.41
C THR A 501 10.74 -5.65 25.46
N GLN A 502 10.55 -6.94 25.78
CA GLN A 502 9.63 -7.34 26.85
C GLN A 502 10.00 -6.68 28.18
N GLN A 503 11.30 -6.59 28.50
CA GLN A 503 11.79 -5.91 29.69
C GLN A 503 11.32 -4.44 29.74
N THR A 504 11.37 -3.72 28.62
CA THR A 504 10.86 -2.34 28.55
C THR A 504 9.37 -2.28 28.86
N LEU A 505 8.57 -3.23 28.37
CA LEU A 505 7.13 -3.26 28.63
C LEU A 505 6.82 -3.59 30.10
N ASP A 506 7.56 -4.52 30.68
CA ASP A 506 7.45 -4.93 32.08
C ASP A 506 7.85 -3.79 33.02
N ASP A 507 8.94 -3.08 32.71
CA ASP A 507 9.39 -1.90 33.47
C ASP A 507 8.33 -0.79 33.46
N LEU A 508 7.65 -0.55 32.33
CA LEU A 508 6.52 0.38 32.24
C LEU A 508 5.30 -0.08 33.06
N ASP A 509 5.07 -1.39 33.21
CA ASP A 509 3.98 -1.93 34.06
C ASP A 509 4.30 -1.81 35.54
N SER A 510 5.58 -1.83 35.90
CA SER A 510 6.01 -1.67 37.28
C SER A 510 5.86 -0.24 37.80
N PHE A 511 5.58 0.75 36.94
CA PHE A 511 5.39 2.14 37.37
C PHE A 511 3.95 2.41 37.81
N ASP A 512 3.75 2.71 39.10
CA ASP A 512 2.47 3.13 39.64
C ASP A 512 2.32 4.65 39.56
N ILE A 513 1.46 5.09 38.65
CA ILE A 513 1.14 6.51 38.41
C ILE A 513 0.51 7.18 39.65
N ALA A 514 -0.22 6.42 40.48
CA ALA A 514 -0.88 7.00 41.64
C ALA A 514 0.11 7.40 42.73
N THR A 515 1.22 6.66 42.84
CA THR A 515 2.26 6.91 43.83
C THR A 515 3.50 7.58 43.25
N GLY A 516 3.66 7.59 41.92
CA GLY A 516 4.86 8.07 41.24
C GLY A 516 6.09 7.18 41.49
N HIS A 517 5.87 5.93 41.89
CA HIS A 517 6.91 5.01 42.30
C HIS A 517 6.82 3.68 41.57
N PHE A 518 7.95 2.99 41.48
CA PHE A 518 7.98 1.63 40.97
C PHE A 518 7.51 0.64 42.03
N ILE A 519 6.77 -0.37 41.60
CA ILE A 519 6.27 -1.47 42.41
C ILE A 519 6.80 -2.80 41.87
N ASN A 520 7.17 -3.71 42.75
CA ASN A 520 7.56 -5.06 42.36
C ASN A 520 6.33 -5.94 42.07
N THR A 521 6.55 -7.18 41.61
CA THR A 521 5.49 -8.16 41.31
C THR A 521 4.61 -8.53 42.52
N SER A 522 5.05 -8.21 43.74
CA SER A 522 4.26 -8.36 44.98
C SER A 522 3.53 -7.09 45.43
N GLY A 523 3.55 -6.02 44.63
CA GLY A 523 2.87 -4.75 44.90
C GLY A 523 3.56 -3.87 45.96
N GLN A 524 4.83 -4.14 46.28
CA GLN A 524 5.61 -3.33 47.23
C GLN A 524 6.49 -2.32 46.50
N LEU A 525 6.70 -1.15 47.11
CA LEU A 525 7.62 -0.11 46.64
C LEU A 525 9.00 -0.70 46.33
N ALA A 526 9.43 -0.61 45.08
CA ALA A 526 10.76 -0.93 44.64
C ALA A 526 11.64 0.32 44.80
N ALA A 527 12.61 0.27 45.73
CA ALA A 527 13.55 1.38 45.95
C ALA A 527 14.42 1.67 44.70
N PHE A 528 14.61 0.65 43.86
CA PHE A 528 15.22 0.67 42.55
C PHE A 528 14.53 -0.42 41.72
N THR A 529 14.24 -0.20 40.44
CA THR A 529 13.96 -1.34 39.54
C THR A 529 15.26 -2.14 39.41
N GLU A 530 15.20 -3.47 39.27
CA GLU A 530 16.41 -4.29 39.00
C GLU A 530 17.14 -3.85 37.72
N SER A 531 16.45 -3.11 36.83
CA SER A 531 16.95 -2.54 35.58
C SER A 531 17.56 -1.13 35.66
N GLY A 532 17.35 -0.37 36.75
CA GLY A 532 17.78 1.04 36.83
C GLY A 532 16.95 2.01 35.96
N PHE A 533 15.70 1.66 35.67
CA PHE A 533 14.77 2.40 34.81
C PHE A 533 14.25 3.65 35.53
N THR A 534 14.59 4.84 35.04
CA THR A 534 14.13 6.13 35.59
C THR A 534 13.45 7.02 34.57
N ASP A 535 13.24 6.52 33.35
CA ASP A 535 12.83 7.31 32.19
C ASP A 535 11.90 6.48 31.30
N MET A 536 10.68 6.98 31.12
CA MET A 536 9.58 6.31 30.42
C MET A 536 9.61 6.57 28.91
N ILE A 537 10.46 7.51 28.46
CA ILE A 537 10.51 8.02 27.09
C ILE A 537 11.76 7.47 26.39
N ASN A 538 12.95 7.66 26.95
CA ASN A 538 14.22 7.31 26.32
C ASN A 538 14.39 5.85 25.87
N PRO A 539 13.77 4.83 26.51
CA PRO A 539 13.76 3.47 25.98
C PRO A 539 13.18 3.35 24.57
N PHE A 540 12.29 4.26 24.16
CA PHE A 540 11.73 4.34 22.82
C PHE A 540 12.56 5.16 21.83
N SER A 541 13.71 5.70 22.24
CA SER A 541 14.65 6.36 21.32
C SER A 541 15.21 5.35 20.32
N ALA A 542 15.72 5.83 19.18
CA ALA A 542 16.40 4.99 18.19
C ALA A 542 17.52 4.15 18.85
N ARG A 543 18.30 4.76 19.75
CA ARG A 543 19.33 4.08 20.54
C ARG A 543 18.73 3.02 21.48
N GLY A 544 17.65 3.34 22.20
CA GLY A 544 16.98 2.41 23.12
C GLY A 544 16.40 1.19 22.41
N LEU A 545 15.94 1.37 21.18
CA LEU A 545 15.37 0.32 20.33
C LEU A 545 16.42 -0.39 19.46
N GLY A 546 17.71 -0.01 19.55
CA GLY A 546 18.78 -0.62 18.78
C GLY A 546 18.74 -0.35 17.28
N VAL A 547 18.08 0.72 16.84
CA VAL A 547 17.95 1.12 15.43
C VAL A 547 18.69 2.44 15.15
N PRO A 548 19.17 2.67 13.91
CA PRO A 548 19.80 3.95 13.54
C PRO A 548 18.77 5.06 13.27
N GLY A 549 19.25 6.30 13.08
CA GLY A 549 18.45 7.44 12.64
C GLY A 549 18.19 8.53 13.68
N GLY A 550 18.75 8.41 14.88
CA GLY A 550 18.88 9.52 15.83
C GLY A 550 17.60 10.00 16.53
N ALA A 551 16.45 9.34 16.35
CA ALA A 551 15.20 9.73 17.03
C ALA A 551 15.30 9.67 18.55
N SER A 552 14.78 10.69 19.20
CA SER A 552 14.44 10.69 20.63
C SER A 552 13.22 9.80 20.89
N GLY A 553 13.02 9.42 22.16
CA GLY A 553 11.82 8.68 22.54
C GLY A 553 10.52 9.48 22.32
N GLU A 554 10.57 10.81 22.52
CA GLU A 554 9.44 11.70 22.27
C GLU A 554 9.01 11.66 20.80
N GLU A 555 9.97 11.72 19.87
CA GLU A 555 9.70 11.66 18.43
C GLU A 555 9.13 10.31 18.00
N THR A 556 9.62 9.20 18.57
CA THR A 556 9.06 7.86 18.32
C THR A 556 7.62 7.74 18.82
N LEU A 557 7.36 8.16 20.07
CA LEU A 557 6.02 8.12 20.67
C LEU A 557 5.05 8.99 19.87
N LEU A 558 5.45 10.23 19.56
CA LEU A 558 4.69 11.18 18.77
C LEU A 558 4.34 10.59 17.40
N THR A 559 5.34 10.13 16.64
CA THR A 559 5.13 9.60 15.28
C THR A 559 4.16 8.41 15.31
N THR A 560 4.34 7.50 16.27
CA THR A 560 3.47 6.34 16.45
C THR A 560 2.03 6.78 16.74
N TRP A 561 1.84 7.77 17.60
CA TRP A 561 0.53 8.29 17.98
C TRP A 561 -0.16 9.07 16.88
N LEU A 562 0.59 9.85 16.09
CA LEU A 562 0.05 10.56 14.94
C LEU A 562 -0.54 9.58 13.94
N VAL A 563 0.18 8.51 13.62
CA VAL A 563 -0.32 7.44 12.72
C VAL A 563 -1.53 6.73 13.33
N ALA A 564 -1.50 6.40 14.62
CA ALA A 564 -2.65 5.81 15.31
C ALA A 564 -3.88 6.72 15.30
N ASP A 565 -3.68 8.04 15.27
CA ASP A 565 -4.72 9.06 15.23
C ASP A 565 -5.23 9.40 13.83
N GLY A 566 -4.72 8.72 12.81
CA GLY A 566 -5.14 8.87 11.41
C GLY A 566 -4.36 9.92 10.63
N TYR A 567 -3.32 10.51 11.20
CA TYR A 567 -2.44 11.41 10.45
C TYR A 567 -1.48 10.63 9.54
N LYS A 568 -1.22 11.16 8.35
CA LYS A 568 -0.17 10.66 7.46
C LYS A 568 1.21 10.87 8.09
N MET A 569 2.18 10.03 7.72
CA MET A 569 3.52 10.08 8.30
C MET A 569 4.28 11.36 7.94
N ASP A 570 3.92 11.99 6.82
CA ASP A 570 4.53 13.22 6.30
C ASP A 570 3.85 14.51 6.80
N ILE A 571 2.92 14.42 7.76
CA ILE A 571 2.19 15.56 8.34
C ILE A 571 3.14 16.61 8.94
N ASP A 572 2.77 17.89 8.82
CA ASP A 572 3.48 18.98 9.47
C ASP A 572 3.16 19.04 10.97
N VAL A 573 4.20 19.19 11.79
CA VAL A 573 4.09 19.24 13.24
C VAL A 573 4.71 20.54 13.74
N GLN A 574 3.86 21.41 14.29
CA GLN A 574 4.31 22.67 14.87
C GLN A 574 4.77 22.44 16.31
N THR A 575 5.74 23.24 16.75
CA THR A 575 6.21 23.23 18.14
C THR A 575 5.76 24.52 18.82
N ILE A 576 5.08 24.39 19.96
CA ILE A 576 4.60 25.49 20.79
C ILE A 576 5.22 25.36 22.18
N TYR A 577 5.51 26.49 22.82
CA TYR A 577 6.08 26.52 24.16
C TYR A 577 5.08 27.04 25.19
N PHE A 578 4.92 26.31 26.29
CA PHE A 578 4.17 26.76 27.46
C PHE A 578 5.13 26.87 28.63
N SER A 579 5.47 28.09 29.04
CA SER A 579 6.40 28.33 30.15
C SER A 579 7.67 27.44 30.09
N GLY A 580 8.27 27.36 28.89
CA GLY A 580 9.46 26.55 28.61
C GLY A 580 9.22 25.08 28.26
N TYR A 581 8.01 24.54 28.45
CA TYR A 581 7.64 23.18 28.05
C TYR A 581 7.39 23.07 26.54
N CYS A 582 7.96 22.04 25.91
CA CYS A 582 7.82 21.77 24.48
C CYS A 582 6.56 20.95 24.19
N ALA A 583 5.56 21.55 23.55
CA ALA A 583 4.34 20.88 23.12
C ALA A 583 4.29 20.76 21.59
N ARG A 584 3.71 19.66 21.10
CA ARG A 584 3.56 19.41 19.66
C ARG A 584 2.13 19.67 19.24
N TYR A 585 1.96 20.47 18.19
CA TYR A 585 0.67 20.96 17.74
C TYR A 585 0.44 20.58 16.28
N VAL A 586 -0.68 19.92 16.03
CA VAL A 586 -0.99 19.31 14.73
C VAL A 586 -2.38 19.72 14.27
N ASP A 587 -2.49 20.01 12.97
CA ASP A 587 -3.74 20.35 12.27
C ASP A 587 -4.56 21.45 12.96
N ASN A 588 -3.85 22.40 13.58
CA ASN A 588 -4.41 23.54 14.30
C ASN A 588 -5.54 23.18 15.31
N THR A 589 -5.53 21.96 15.85
CA THR A 589 -6.62 21.45 16.70
C THR A 589 -6.16 20.47 17.78
N ARG A 590 -5.02 19.79 17.61
CA ARG A 590 -4.56 18.77 18.56
C ARG A 590 -3.20 19.10 19.15
N LEU A 591 -3.11 19.01 20.47
CA LEU A 591 -1.85 19.12 21.21
C LEU A 591 -1.42 17.76 21.74
N TYR A 592 -0.13 17.47 21.64
CA TYR A 592 0.52 16.31 22.22
C TYR A 592 1.54 16.77 23.26
N LEU A 593 1.37 16.30 24.50
CA LEU A 593 2.22 16.60 25.64
C LEU A 593 2.89 15.29 26.09
N ILE A 594 4.14 15.11 25.70
CA ILE A 594 4.88 13.85 25.90
C ILE A 594 6.07 14.05 26.85
N ASP A 595 6.74 15.20 26.78
CA ASP A 595 7.90 15.52 27.61
C ASP A 595 7.54 15.56 29.11
N GLU A 596 8.54 15.40 29.96
CA GLU A 596 8.43 15.46 31.41
C GLU A 596 8.28 16.91 31.91
N ARG A 597 8.07 17.06 33.23
CA ARG A 597 8.04 18.37 33.94
C ARG A 597 6.87 19.27 33.57
N TRP A 598 5.75 18.69 33.17
CA TRP A 598 4.49 19.44 33.15
C TRP A 598 4.04 19.76 34.58
N GLY A 599 3.61 21.01 34.83
CA GLY A 599 3.12 21.43 36.14
C GLY A 599 2.17 22.62 36.08
N THR A 600 2.01 23.29 37.22
CA THR A 600 1.06 24.39 37.41
C THR A 600 1.33 25.60 36.50
N GLU A 601 2.59 25.99 36.30
CA GLU A 601 2.93 27.14 35.44
C GLU A 601 2.53 26.89 33.98
N GLN A 602 2.86 25.70 33.47
CA GLN A 602 2.51 25.24 32.12
C GLN A 602 0.99 25.14 31.95
N THR A 603 0.30 24.58 32.95
CA THR A 603 -1.17 24.46 32.94
C THR A 603 -1.83 25.83 32.85
N ARG A 604 -1.43 26.78 33.70
CA ARG A 604 -1.96 28.15 33.65
C ARG A 604 -1.70 28.82 32.30
N ASP A 605 -0.50 28.66 31.75
CA ASP A 605 -0.11 29.26 30.48
C ASP A 605 -0.93 28.69 29.31
N LEU A 606 -1.10 27.37 29.25
CA LEU A 606 -1.96 26.70 28.28
C LEU A 606 -3.41 27.20 28.37
N LEU A 607 -3.99 27.21 29.57
CA LEU A 607 -5.37 27.64 29.78
C LEU A 607 -5.58 29.11 29.39
N ASN A 608 -4.59 29.98 29.62
CA ASN A 608 -4.64 31.36 29.18
C ASN A 608 -4.65 31.47 27.65
N HIS A 609 -3.78 30.74 26.94
CA HIS A 609 -3.75 30.74 25.48
C HIS A 609 -5.07 30.23 24.88
N ILE A 610 -5.64 29.17 25.47
CA ILE A 610 -6.92 28.59 25.04
C ILE A 610 -8.08 29.54 25.38
N GLY A 611 -8.12 30.08 26.60
CA GLY A 611 -9.19 30.97 27.10
C GLY A 611 -9.21 32.35 26.44
N THR A 612 -8.07 32.84 25.97
CA THR A 612 -7.97 34.11 25.21
C THR A 612 -8.14 33.92 23.70
N HIS A 613 -8.51 32.72 23.25
CA HIS A 613 -8.67 32.35 21.83
C HIS A 613 -7.41 32.56 20.97
N GLN A 614 -6.23 32.59 21.59
CA GLN A 614 -4.95 32.67 20.88
C GLN A 614 -4.53 31.32 20.31
N LEU A 615 -4.98 30.23 20.94
CA LEU A 615 -4.68 28.88 20.51
C LEU A 615 -5.97 28.02 20.44
N PRO A 616 -6.49 27.71 19.24
CA PRO A 616 -7.62 26.80 19.11
C PRO A 616 -7.19 25.37 19.42
N VAL A 617 -7.85 24.73 20.38
CA VAL A 617 -7.53 23.33 20.77
C VAL A 617 -8.82 22.56 20.96
N GLN A 618 -8.97 21.45 20.24
CA GLN A 618 -10.09 20.54 20.39
C GLN A 618 -9.72 19.32 21.23
N THR A 619 -8.49 18.82 21.09
CA THR A 619 -8.01 17.63 21.81
C THR A 619 -6.60 17.85 22.33
N ILE A 620 -6.37 17.45 23.58
CA ILE A 620 -5.06 17.34 24.19
C ILE A 620 -4.80 15.87 24.48
N VAL A 621 -3.68 15.36 23.98
CA VAL A 621 -3.21 14.00 24.23
C VAL A 621 -1.99 14.08 25.15
N ILE A 622 -2.06 13.41 26.29
CA ILE A 622 -0.96 13.39 27.26
C ILE A 622 -0.33 12.00 27.37
N TYR A 623 0.99 11.96 27.53
CA TYR A 623 1.69 10.76 27.97
C TYR A 623 1.61 10.66 29.49
N GLY A 624 0.72 9.81 29.99
CA GLY A 624 0.40 9.80 31.41
C GLY A 624 1.57 9.38 32.31
N TYR A 625 2.58 8.72 31.76
CA TYR A 625 3.84 8.39 32.46
C TYR A 625 4.73 9.62 32.72
N SER A 626 4.54 10.71 31.98
CA SER A 626 5.31 11.96 32.13
C SER A 626 4.66 12.97 33.09
N PHE A 627 3.51 12.62 33.67
CA PHE A 627 2.72 13.51 34.51
C PHE A 627 2.46 12.87 35.88
N ASP A 628 2.62 13.66 36.94
CA ASP A 628 2.12 13.28 38.26
C ASP A 628 0.59 13.45 38.34
N LEU A 629 -0.04 12.78 39.30
CA LEU A 629 -1.50 12.76 39.46
C LEU A 629 -2.07 14.16 39.77
N GLU A 630 -1.33 15.01 40.47
CA GLU A 630 -1.75 16.37 40.81
C GLU A 630 -1.82 17.23 39.55
N SER A 631 -0.78 17.20 38.73
CA SER A 631 -0.69 17.88 37.44
C SER A 631 -1.79 17.42 36.46
N ILE A 632 -2.09 16.12 36.40
CA ILE A 632 -3.21 15.61 35.57
C ILE A 632 -4.54 16.18 36.06
N ARG A 633 -4.80 16.15 37.37
CA ARG A 633 -6.06 16.65 37.95
C ARG A 633 -6.20 18.15 37.77
N GLU A 634 -5.12 18.90 37.95
CA GLU A 634 -5.09 20.35 37.75
C GLU A 634 -5.49 20.69 36.30
N LEU A 635 -4.87 20.02 35.32
CA LEU A 635 -5.20 20.18 33.91
C LEU A 635 -6.66 19.82 33.62
N GLU A 636 -7.17 18.71 34.15
CA GLU A 636 -8.57 18.31 33.99
C GLU A 636 -9.56 19.33 34.55
N ILE A 637 -9.29 19.87 35.73
CA ILE A 637 -10.14 20.88 36.36
C ILE A 637 -10.08 22.17 35.55
N GLY A 638 -8.89 22.61 35.15
CA GLY A 638 -8.69 23.80 34.35
C GLY A 638 -9.41 23.75 33.00
N LEU A 639 -9.30 22.63 32.28
CA LEU A 639 -9.98 22.45 31.00
C LEU A 639 -11.51 22.47 31.12
N LYS A 640 -12.07 22.01 32.24
CA LYS A 640 -13.52 22.05 32.50
C LYS A 640 -14.05 23.47 32.78
N GLN A 641 -13.18 24.41 33.14
CA GLN A 641 -13.55 25.80 33.42
C GLN A 641 -13.55 26.68 32.18
N LEU A 642 -13.03 26.18 31.05
CA LEU A 642 -13.04 26.90 29.78
C LEU A 642 -14.44 26.91 29.17
N ASP A 643 -14.78 28.02 28.49
CA ASP A 643 -16.03 28.13 27.73
C ASP A 643 -16.07 27.14 26.54
N GLN A 644 -14.90 26.77 26.01
CA GLN A 644 -14.77 25.77 24.95
C GLN A 644 -14.49 24.38 25.52
N LYS A 645 -15.21 23.37 25.02
CA LYS A 645 -15.01 21.97 25.42
C LYS A 645 -13.76 21.40 24.75
N VAL A 646 -12.73 21.13 25.54
CA VAL A 646 -11.50 20.45 25.11
C VAL A 646 -11.52 18.99 25.57
N ASN A 647 -11.26 18.06 24.66
CA ASN A 647 -11.14 16.63 24.98
C ASN A 647 -9.74 16.32 25.52
N LEU A 648 -9.63 15.66 26.67
CA LEU A 648 -8.35 15.20 27.22
C LEU A 648 -8.23 13.68 27.05
N VAL A 649 -7.22 13.23 26.32
CA VAL A 649 -6.92 11.81 26.08
C VAL A 649 -5.63 11.46 26.81
N LYS A 650 -5.68 10.46 27.69
CA LYS A 650 -4.51 9.95 28.40
C LYS A 650 -4.03 8.67 27.72
N ARG A 651 -2.75 8.61 27.36
CA ARG A 651 -2.12 7.43 26.79
C ARG A 651 -0.97 6.95 27.66
N TYR A 652 -0.86 5.64 27.73
CA TYR A 652 0.18 4.89 28.42
C TYR A 652 0.85 3.95 27.43
#